data_AF-A0A218Z6Y5-F1
#
_entry.id   AF-A0A218Z6Y5-F1
#
_cell.length_a   1.000
_cell.length_b   1.000
_cell.length_c   1.000
_cell.angle_alpha   90.00
_cell.angle_beta   90.00
_cell.angle_gamma   90.00
#
_symmetry.space_group_name_H-M   'P 1'
#
loop_
_entity.id
_entity.type
_entity.pdbx_description
1 polymer ?
#
loop_
_entity_poly.entity_id
_entity_poly.type
_entity_poly.pdbx_seq_one_letter_code
_entity_poly.pdbx_strand_id
1 'polypeptide(L)'
;MLFRILSAAALLIPVRVLAFSVDSTVLIIARDADSTISATSGLDAYGIPFSILLVPSNGTGLPKLKDDAVGNGKYGGIVVLGEVSYEYNGTYRSALTETQWNDLYQYQTSFGVRMVRIDVYPQPQFGVRPSDPANTGCCDAGVEQDVYITNSAHFAQAGMRLEAAMPTTGLYHYPAVKEPNGTVQAMEIAGFGTNHIFPSHTIAAVINDIEGREQMVWFMSWASDWSSTSNYLQHAWITWVTRGLYVGFRRVYFSTQIDDMFLSTGLYQPNSTPQSNNTYQLNNASQANEVEYRCTTADLDDHVRWSADINSRLPPGSNYFMEVGHNGNGNIEASLAVDNATICQPDTAIEYDEQVDTALEFQKPLGTGSDIWPTTPPTYSWSLECTKLDPLSVWWANPTNRDVFAHVSHTFSHSGLNNATYNDVFREISFNKAWLEQIGITQAKYFSSKGLIPPAITGLHNGDALRAFSDNGLSNAVGDNTRPVLMNPERAHWPLITTVERNGYAGFQITPRWATTIYYNCDTPECTVAEWIQTSAGSGDIQTLLADAVAVNSNHLLSLRHDAFMFHQANMRSADMNETVVNGVSGKWSLLQMWTEVVWQEMARLVEWPLITLKHDDLADSFANRMALDNCVRKLEWIYSGSNATRAITGVTVSSANNTCSTEVPVTFPGPVVSTNGGREEQRGSDPLTVWVTLAGSPVTFTLASPIPALSVAPSRSGALVPRKGERCTRRSPAVESVHSGAEGQEDEQRLAFPAQKTSLSPRPTRPTPSMSHRRLTESPGVVPVSCGVALSTGSGRDFGAAVPRSHAAVDPREATSALNPVSKGFARADGGACRPGPVFARDAGIAGRQQGRAPGGGGGLPTIIHLVAAAPFFPPSENQPWCYPRTSLRIRCLPLEVPIPGTPSPTPVPVPVPVPNIASAIYWSLSVASFRGRQADSRPGTAGIGHARLGVHSRLAQAWESVFSTEVGWLCTIADRALVLP
;
A
#
# COMPACT_ATOMS: atom_id res chain seq x y z
N MET A 1 50.42 65.61 11.33
CA MET A 1 49.02 65.09 11.28
C MET A 1 48.84 64.03 10.17
N LEU A 2 49.83 63.16 9.91
CA LEU A 2 49.88 62.32 8.70
C LEU A 2 49.78 60.80 8.97
N PHE A 3 49.47 60.40 10.21
CA PHE A 3 49.58 59.01 10.69
C PHE A 3 48.21 58.36 11.02
N ARG A 4 47.11 58.87 10.44
CA ARG A 4 45.73 58.36 10.68
C ARG A 4 44.95 57.96 9.44
N ILE A 5 45.55 57.99 8.24
CA ILE A 5 44.86 57.68 6.97
C ILE A 5 45.19 56.25 6.48
N LEU A 6 46.32 55.66 6.90
CA LEU A 6 46.80 54.36 6.42
C LEU A 6 46.19 53.11 7.07
N SER A 7 45.28 53.25 8.04
CA SER A 7 44.64 52.10 8.73
C SER A 7 43.20 51.81 8.27
N ALA A 8 42.66 52.59 7.32
CA ALA A 8 41.28 52.42 6.82
C ALA A 8 41.16 51.52 5.58
N ALA A 9 42.27 50.93 5.10
CA ALA A 9 42.33 50.08 3.91
C ALA A 9 42.46 48.57 4.24
N ALA A 10 42.19 48.17 5.48
CA ALA A 10 42.26 46.77 5.91
C ALA A 10 41.00 45.99 5.49
N LEU A 11 41.10 45.28 4.36
CA LEU A 11 40.24 44.18 3.92
C LEU A 11 38.73 44.33 4.20
N LEU A 12 38.06 45.21 3.44
CA LEU A 12 36.70 44.92 2.98
C LEU A 12 36.74 43.89 1.85
N ILE A 13 37.24 42.68 2.15
CA ILE A 13 36.83 41.51 1.39
C ILE A 13 35.37 41.29 1.77
N PRO A 14 34.40 41.37 0.84
CA PRO A 14 33.07 40.91 1.15
C PRO A 14 33.19 39.42 1.43
N VAL A 15 32.98 39.02 2.68
CA VAL A 15 32.79 37.60 3.00
C VAL A 15 31.49 37.21 2.32
N ARG A 16 31.61 36.76 1.08
CA ARG A 16 30.60 35.93 0.43
C ARG A 16 30.55 34.66 1.26
N VAL A 17 29.71 34.72 2.28
CA VAL A 17 29.11 33.54 2.90
C VAL A 17 28.38 32.85 1.76
N LEU A 18 29.06 31.89 1.12
CA LEU A 18 28.48 31.09 0.07
C LEU A 18 27.32 30.34 0.70
N ALA A 19 26.12 30.55 0.17
CA ALA A 19 24.99 29.68 0.45
C ALA A 19 25.38 28.31 -0.12
N PHE A 20 25.83 27.42 0.76
CA PHE A 20 26.09 26.03 0.43
C PHE A 20 24.77 25.26 0.51
N SER A 21 24.71 24.19 -0.25
CA SER A 21 23.53 23.34 -0.35
C SER A 21 23.89 21.87 -0.33
N VAL A 22 22.87 21.02 -0.24
CA VAL A 22 23.00 19.56 -0.22
C VAL A 22 21.92 18.95 -1.13
N ASP A 23 22.31 18.19 -2.15
CA ASP A 23 21.37 17.33 -2.90
C ASP A 23 20.72 16.35 -1.90
N SER A 24 19.39 16.27 -1.84
CA SER A 24 18.68 15.43 -0.85
C SER A 24 18.76 13.92 -1.13
N THR A 25 19.58 13.50 -2.09
CA THR A 25 19.78 12.10 -2.46
C THR A 25 20.28 11.28 -1.27
N VAL A 26 19.74 10.09 -1.06
CA VAL A 26 20.21 9.18 0.00
C VAL A 26 21.31 8.27 -0.54
N LEU A 27 22.46 8.21 0.12
CA LEU A 27 23.53 7.25 -0.19
C LEU A 27 23.31 5.94 0.57
N ILE A 28 23.03 4.86 -0.17
CA ILE A 28 22.90 3.50 0.36
C ILE A 28 24.24 2.79 0.23
N ILE A 29 24.76 2.23 1.32
CA ILE A 29 26.02 1.50 1.37
C ILE A 29 25.72 0.07 1.81
N ALA A 30 25.86 -0.89 0.91
CA ALA A 30 25.52 -2.30 1.09
C ALA A 30 26.66 -3.22 0.63
N ARG A 31 26.58 -4.52 0.95
CA ARG A 31 27.60 -5.53 0.57
C ARG A 31 27.45 -6.03 -0.86
N ASP A 32 26.22 -6.14 -1.31
CA ASP A 32 25.76 -6.85 -2.50
C ASP A 32 24.44 -6.22 -2.98
N ALA A 33 23.96 -6.60 -4.16
CA ALA A 33 22.73 -6.02 -4.72
C ALA A 33 21.49 -6.43 -3.91
N ASP A 34 21.41 -7.69 -3.50
CA ASP A 34 20.21 -8.27 -2.89
C ASP A 34 19.89 -7.60 -1.54
N SER A 35 20.91 -7.39 -0.69
CA SER A 35 20.74 -6.69 0.59
C SER A 35 20.29 -5.23 0.45
N THR A 36 20.43 -4.58 -0.71
CA THR A 36 19.97 -3.19 -0.89
C THR A 36 18.45 -3.04 -0.74
N ILE A 37 17.67 -4.10 -0.98
CA ILE A 37 16.19 -4.02 -0.96
C ILE A 37 15.68 -3.45 0.36
N SER A 38 16.28 -3.88 1.48
CA SER A 38 15.96 -3.50 2.85
C SER A 38 16.20 -2.03 3.21
N ALA A 39 16.72 -1.23 2.28
CA ALA A 39 16.76 0.23 2.38
C ALA A 39 16.23 0.95 1.13
N THR A 40 16.29 0.34 -0.05
CA THR A 40 15.83 0.96 -1.30
C THR A 40 14.33 0.83 -1.54
N SER A 41 13.67 -0.21 -1.02
CA SER A 41 12.22 -0.45 -1.16
C SER A 41 11.40 0.75 -0.67
N GLY A 42 11.52 1.11 0.61
CA GLY A 42 10.81 2.25 1.18
C GLY A 42 11.18 3.60 0.54
N LEU A 43 12.43 3.80 0.13
CA LEU A 43 12.81 5.03 -0.57
C LEU A 43 12.20 5.10 -1.97
N ASP A 44 12.16 4.00 -2.71
CA ASP A 44 11.43 3.93 -3.99
C ASP A 44 9.92 4.10 -3.78
N ALA A 45 9.35 3.51 -2.73
CA ALA A 45 7.93 3.62 -2.39
C ALA A 45 7.48 5.07 -2.11
N TYR A 46 8.26 5.82 -1.32
CA TYR A 46 8.06 7.27 -1.14
C TYR A 46 8.45 8.09 -2.39
N GLY A 47 9.20 7.51 -3.34
CA GLY A 47 9.75 8.20 -4.49
C GLY A 47 10.92 9.14 -4.17
N ILE A 48 11.69 8.85 -3.12
CA ILE A 48 12.87 9.63 -2.68
C ILE A 48 14.10 9.20 -3.49
N PRO A 49 14.82 10.12 -4.16
CA PRO A 49 16.02 9.78 -4.92
C PRO A 49 17.14 9.17 -4.04
N PHE A 50 17.73 8.06 -4.49
CA PHE A 50 18.85 7.40 -3.82
C PHE A 50 19.96 6.99 -4.79
N SER A 51 21.13 6.64 -4.24
CA SER A 51 22.32 6.18 -4.94
C SER A 51 22.93 5.01 -4.18
N ILE A 52 23.31 3.94 -4.87
CA ILE A 52 23.86 2.72 -4.26
C ILE A 52 25.39 2.70 -4.40
N LEU A 53 26.07 2.36 -3.31
CA LEU A 53 27.46 1.91 -3.28
C LEU A 53 27.50 0.45 -2.79
N LEU A 54 27.94 -0.46 -3.64
CA LEU A 54 28.23 -1.84 -3.26
C LEU A 54 29.69 -1.95 -2.82
N VAL A 55 29.91 -2.42 -1.58
CA VAL A 55 31.22 -2.55 -0.94
C VAL A 55 31.55 -4.03 -0.75
N PRO A 56 32.21 -4.69 -1.73
CA PRO A 56 32.61 -6.09 -1.62
C PRO A 56 33.70 -6.30 -0.54
N SER A 57 33.99 -7.56 -0.20
CA SER A 57 34.96 -7.95 0.84
C SER A 57 36.43 -7.59 0.53
N ASN A 58 36.76 -7.18 -0.69
CA ASN A 58 38.06 -6.58 -1.02
C ASN A 58 38.06 -5.04 -0.93
N GLY A 59 36.94 -4.43 -0.52
CA GLY A 59 36.73 -2.99 -0.41
C GLY A 59 36.46 -2.30 -1.75
N THR A 60 36.01 -1.06 -1.68
CA THR A 60 35.90 -0.13 -2.82
C THR A 60 36.08 1.31 -2.35
N GLY A 61 36.26 2.26 -3.27
CA GLY A 61 36.31 3.69 -2.95
C GLY A 61 34.92 4.27 -2.66
N LEU A 62 34.85 5.32 -1.83
CA LEU A 62 33.61 6.09 -1.68
C LEU A 62 33.32 6.92 -2.94
N PRO A 63 32.04 7.18 -3.27
CA PRO A 63 31.68 8.19 -4.26
C PRO A 63 32.06 9.59 -3.75
N LYS A 64 32.09 10.58 -4.66
CA LYS A 64 32.34 11.98 -4.27
C LYS A 64 31.19 12.51 -3.41
N LEU A 65 31.43 12.63 -2.11
CA LEU A 65 30.44 13.09 -1.14
C LEU A 65 30.04 14.56 -1.33
N LYS A 66 30.93 15.37 -1.93
CA LYS A 66 30.71 16.79 -2.25
C LYS A 66 31.11 17.11 -3.70
N ASP A 67 30.70 18.26 -4.20
CA ASP A 67 31.20 18.80 -5.45
C ASP A 67 32.50 19.60 -5.24
N ASP A 68 33.54 19.29 -6.02
CA ASP A 68 34.86 19.92 -5.87
C ASP A 68 34.95 21.35 -6.44
N ALA A 69 34.01 21.73 -7.33
CA ALA A 69 34.02 23.04 -7.97
C ALA A 69 33.12 24.05 -7.25
N VAL A 70 31.98 23.61 -6.70
CA VAL A 70 31.02 24.48 -6.00
C VAL A 70 31.09 24.34 -4.48
N GLY A 71 31.48 23.16 -3.96
CA GLY A 71 31.55 22.86 -2.53
C GLY A 71 30.28 22.26 -1.91
N ASN A 72 29.20 22.11 -2.68
CA ASN A 72 27.91 21.58 -2.21
C ASN A 72 27.98 20.07 -1.88
N GLY A 73 27.15 19.60 -0.95
CA GLY A 73 27.03 18.18 -0.61
C GLY A 73 26.19 17.42 -1.65
N LYS A 74 26.54 16.16 -1.94
CA LYS A 74 25.82 15.33 -2.94
C LYS A 74 24.79 14.38 -2.34
N TYR A 75 24.72 14.30 -1.01
CA TYR A 75 23.84 13.36 -0.31
C TYR A 75 23.25 13.99 0.97
N GLY A 76 21.92 13.99 1.11
CA GLY A 76 21.19 14.53 2.27
C GLY A 76 21.08 13.52 3.42
N GLY A 77 21.24 12.24 3.12
CA GLY A 77 21.25 11.14 4.07
C GLY A 77 22.21 10.03 3.66
N ILE A 78 22.67 9.24 4.63
CA ILE A 78 23.44 8.02 4.41
C ILE A 78 22.73 6.86 5.11
N VAL A 79 22.65 5.69 4.48
CA VAL A 79 22.21 4.43 5.10
C VAL A 79 23.31 3.39 4.90
N VAL A 80 23.71 2.69 5.96
CA VAL A 80 24.68 1.59 5.88
C VAL A 80 24.07 0.30 6.41
N LEU A 81 24.19 -0.78 5.63
CA LEU A 81 23.61 -2.08 5.92
C LEU A 81 24.70 -3.05 6.39
N GLY A 82 24.49 -3.76 7.50
CA GLY A 82 25.43 -4.78 7.99
C GLY A 82 26.79 -4.23 8.45
N GLU A 83 26.91 -2.91 8.66
CA GLU A 83 28.19 -2.15 8.68
C GLU A 83 29.10 -2.39 7.44
N VAL A 84 28.56 -2.94 6.36
CA VAL A 84 29.27 -3.67 5.28
C VAL A 84 30.38 -4.58 5.82
N SER A 85 30.03 -5.34 6.85
CA SER A 85 30.93 -6.23 7.60
C SER A 85 31.05 -7.61 6.95
N TYR A 86 32.28 -8.13 6.95
CA TYR A 86 32.65 -9.47 6.50
C TYR A 86 33.60 -10.11 7.51
N GLU A 87 33.70 -11.43 7.50
CA GLU A 87 34.74 -12.15 8.24
C GLU A 87 36.09 -12.04 7.55
N TYR A 88 37.13 -11.74 8.32
CA TYR A 88 38.52 -11.81 7.88
C TYR A 88 39.34 -12.50 8.97
N ASN A 89 39.82 -13.72 8.68
CA ASN A 89 40.67 -14.51 9.59
C ASN A 89 40.02 -14.75 10.98
N GLY A 90 38.73 -15.11 11.04
CA GLY A 90 38.02 -15.34 12.30
C GLY A 90 37.61 -14.07 13.05
N THR A 91 37.56 -12.90 12.39
CA THR A 91 37.10 -11.64 13.00
C THR A 91 36.28 -10.82 11.99
N TYR A 92 35.08 -10.41 12.38
CA TYR A 92 34.22 -9.56 11.59
C TYR A 92 34.66 -8.09 11.66
N ARG A 93 34.70 -7.42 10.51
CA ARG A 93 34.92 -5.96 10.42
C ARG A 93 34.34 -5.42 9.11
N SER A 94 34.10 -4.11 9.07
CA SER A 94 33.70 -3.40 7.85
C SER A 94 34.72 -3.55 6.72
N ALA A 95 34.23 -3.65 5.47
CA ALA A 95 35.02 -3.53 4.26
C ALA A 95 35.37 -2.08 3.89
N LEU A 96 34.71 -1.08 4.49
CA LEU A 96 35.17 0.31 4.45
C LEU A 96 36.33 0.51 5.43
N THR A 97 37.39 1.18 4.98
CA THR A 97 38.53 1.53 5.83
C THR A 97 38.17 2.57 6.88
N GLU A 98 38.97 2.65 7.95
CA GLU A 98 38.85 3.69 8.99
C GLU A 98 38.88 5.11 8.40
N THR A 99 39.71 5.35 7.38
CA THR A 99 39.74 6.63 6.65
C THR A 99 38.39 6.94 6.01
N GLN A 100 37.77 5.97 5.34
CA GLN A 100 36.46 6.16 4.68
C GLN A 100 35.32 6.36 5.69
N TRP A 101 35.34 5.65 6.82
CA TRP A 101 34.40 5.94 7.91
C TRP A 101 34.58 7.36 8.44
N ASN A 102 35.82 7.80 8.63
CA ASN A 102 36.12 9.18 9.03
C ASN A 102 35.74 10.22 7.95
N ASP A 103 35.86 9.92 6.65
CA ASP A 103 35.38 10.79 5.56
C ASP A 103 33.84 10.95 5.62
N LEU A 104 33.11 9.87 5.88
CA LEU A 104 31.65 9.92 6.08
C LEU A 104 31.30 10.75 7.34
N TYR A 105 32.01 10.56 8.45
CA TYR A 105 31.78 11.32 9.69
C TYR A 105 32.14 12.81 9.56
N GLN A 106 33.17 13.14 8.81
CA GLN A 106 33.51 14.52 8.43
C GLN A 106 32.46 15.12 7.49
N TYR A 107 31.90 14.33 6.57
CA TYR A 107 30.80 14.78 5.70
C TYR A 107 29.53 15.09 6.51
N GLN A 108 29.15 14.19 7.44
CA GLN A 108 28.04 14.41 8.37
C GLN A 108 28.18 15.74 9.12
N THR A 109 29.35 15.99 9.74
CA THR A 109 29.61 17.22 10.53
C THR A 109 29.87 18.45 9.66
N SER A 110 30.26 18.30 8.39
CA SER A 110 30.44 19.42 7.45
C SER A 110 29.11 19.94 6.89
N PHE A 111 28.15 19.06 6.62
CA PHE A 111 26.90 19.39 5.95
C PHE A 111 25.64 19.21 6.83
N GLY A 112 25.78 18.70 8.04
CA GLY A 112 24.63 18.38 8.90
C GLY A 112 23.82 17.19 8.38
N VAL A 113 24.50 16.19 7.82
CA VAL A 113 23.87 15.01 7.19
C VAL A 113 23.69 13.89 8.22
N ARG A 114 22.52 13.25 8.21
CA ARG A 114 22.17 12.13 9.10
C ARG A 114 22.64 10.79 8.53
N MET A 115 23.02 9.86 9.40
CA MET A 115 23.37 8.48 9.03
C MET A 115 22.45 7.48 9.74
N VAL A 116 21.84 6.59 8.96
CA VAL A 116 21.11 5.41 9.46
C VAL A 116 22.02 4.20 9.31
N ARG A 117 21.98 3.28 10.28
CA ARG A 117 22.74 2.02 10.26
C ARG A 117 21.79 0.90 10.66
N ILE A 118 21.54 -0.06 9.76
CA ILE A 118 20.64 -1.19 9.97
C ILE A 118 21.40 -2.52 9.86
N ASP A 119 20.88 -3.59 10.47
CA ASP A 119 21.57 -4.87 10.64
C ASP A 119 22.91 -4.73 11.39
N VAL A 120 22.89 -4.06 12.56
CA VAL A 120 24.10 -3.71 13.31
C VAL A 120 24.20 -4.48 14.64
N TYR A 121 25.40 -4.99 14.95
CA TYR A 121 25.69 -5.58 16.26
C TYR A 121 25.89 -4.50 17.34
N PRO A 122 25.26 -4.58 18.54
CA PRO A 122 25.39 -3.59 19.61
C PRO A 122 26.84 -3.42 20.11
N GLN A 123 27.34 -2.19 20.09
CA GLN A 123 28.72 -1.85 20.46
C GLN A 123 28.79 -0.53 21.25
N PRO A 124 29.79 -0.32 22.14
CA PRO A 124 29.93 0.90 22.93
C PRO A 124 29.99 2.21 22.12
N GLN A 125 30.40 2.16 20.86
CA GLN A 125 30.36 3.31 19.94
C GLN A 125 28.93 3.80 19.59
N PHE A 126 27.89 3.05 19.97
CA PHE A 126 26.48 3.43 19.88
C PHE A 126 25.85 3.70 21.26
N GLY A 127 26.67 3.72 22.34
CA GLY A 127 26.21 3.89 23.72
C GLY A 127 25.48 2.68 24.33
N VAL A 128 25.60 1.50 23.70
CA VAL A 128 24.96 0.24 24.12
C VAL A 128 25.92 -0.94 24.04
N ARG A 129 25.49 -2.10 24.54
CA ARG A 129 26.11 -3.42 24.37
C ARG A 129 25.02 -4.51 24.32
N PRO A 130 25.31 -5.77 23.95
CA PRO A 130 24.34 -6.86 24.08
C PRO A 130 23.90 -7.01 25.54
N SER A 131 22.64 -7.40 25.75
CA SER A 131 22.05 -7.63 27.07
C SER A 131 22.77 -8.78 27.78
N ASP A 132 22.83 -9.95 27.15
CA ASP A 132 23.65 -11.11 27.52
C ASP A 132 24.84 -11.28 26.56
N PRO A 133 26.10 -11.14 27.04
CA PRO A 133 27.30 -11.43 26.26
C PRO A 133 27.52 -12.90 25.90
N ALA A 134 26.80 -13.84 26.51
CA ALA A 134 26.87 -15.27 26.19
C ALA A 134 25.87 -15.69 25.10
N ASN A 135 24.67 -15.10 25.09
CA ASN A 135 23.60 -15.34 24.12
C ASN A 135 23.22 -13.99 23.49
N THR A 136 24.03 -13.52 22.54
CA THR A 136 24.01 -12.10 22.12
C THR A 136 22.89 -11.72 21.16
N GLY A 137 22.16 -12.69 20.62
CA GLY A 137 21.10 -12.47 19.64
C GLY A 137 19.91 -13.43 19.76
N CYS A 138 18.84 -13.10 19.03
CA CYS A 138 17.56 -13.80 18.98
C CYS A 138 17.02 -13.70 17.53
N CYS A 139 16.07 -14.52 17.07
CA CYS A 139 15.48 -15.65 17.75
C CYS A 139 15.59 -16.92 16.89
N ASP A 140 15.83 -18.05 17.54
CA ASP A 140 15.78 -19.36 16.88
C ASP A 140 14.35 -19.70 16.42
N ALA A 141 14.21 -20.62 15.46
CA ALA A 141 12.91 -21.02 14.94
C ALA A 141 11.95 -21.51 16.05
N GLY A 142 10.79 -20.87 16.16
CA GLY A 142 9.80 -21.12 17.22
C GLY A 142 9.99 -20.26 18.48
N VAL A 143 10.93 -19.31 18.47
CA VAL A 143 11.09 -18.27 19.49
C VAL A 143 10.74 -16.91 18.87
N GLU A 144 9.99 -16.09 19.60
CA GLU A 144 9.54 -14.76 19.19
C GLU A 144 9.91 -13.73 20.27
N GLN A 145 10.09 -12.46 19.87
CA GLN A 145 10.33 -11.31 20.72
C GLN A 145 9.87 -10.00 20.04
N ASP A 146 8.60 -9.62 20.20
CA ASP A 146 8.03 -8.46 19.51
C ASP A 146 8.87 -7.18 19.62
N VAL A 147 8.92 -6.39 18.54
CA VAL A 147 9.56 -5.06 18.47
C VAL A 147 8.52 -3.95 18.37
N TYR A 148 8.77 -2.80 19.01
CA TYR A 148 7.88 -1.64 19.02
C TYR A 148 8.65 -0.31 19.13
N ILE A 149 8.06 0.77 18.63
CA ILE A 149 8.60 2.13 18.77
C ILE A 149 8.30 2.64 20.19
N THR A 150 9.34 2.97 20.96
CA THR A 150 9.21 3.55 22.31
C THR A 150 9.30 5.08 22.34
N ASN A 151 9.88 5.69 21.29
CA ASN A 151 9.99 7.15 21.20
C ASN A 151 10.12 7.63 19.73
N SER A 152 9.08 8.32 19.25
CA SER A 152 9.02 8.88 17.88
C SER A 152 9.36 10.38 17.80
N ALA A 153 9.76 11.04 18.88
CA ALA A 153 9.85 12.51 18.95
C ALA A 153 10.77 13.15 17.89
N HIS A 154 11.79 12.44 17.40
CA HIS A 154 12.71 12.92 16.36
C HIS A 154 12.23 12.63 14.91
N PHE A 155 11.09 11.94 14.75
CA PHE A 155 10.51 11.53 13.47
C PHE A 155 8.96 11.48 13.52
N ALA A 156 8.32 12.30 14.35
CA ALA A 156 6.87 12.22 14.62
C ALA A 156 5.98 12.34 13.36
N GLN A 157 6.44 13.02 12.31
CA GLN A 157 5.81 13.09 10.98
C GLN A 157 5.59 11.69 10.33
N ALA A 158 6.32 10.67 10.78
CA ALA A 158 6.12 9.28 10.38
C ALA A 158 4.73 8.76 10.80
N GLY A 159 4.07 9.37 11.78
CA GLY A 159 2.71 9.02 12.19
C GLY A 159 2.58 7.60 12.73
N MET A 160 3.62 7.08 13.39
CA MET A 160 3.68 5.72 13.94
C MET A 160 3.17 5.68 15.38
N ARG A 161 2.44 4.62 15.73
CA ARG A 161 1.91 4.37 17.07
C ARG A 161 3.01 3.86 18.01
N LEU A 162 3.15 4.49 19.17
CA LEU A 162 4.07 4.03 20.21
C LEU A 162 3.55 2.74 20.87
N GLU A 163 4.47 1.90 21.36
CA GLU A 163 4.19 0.59 21.99
C GLU A 163 3.41 -0.41 21.11
N ALA A 164 3.22 -0.11 19.82
CA ALA A 164 2.57 -1.01 18.87
C ALA A 164 3.52 -2.16 18.48
N ALA A 165 3.33 -3.31 19.14
CA ALA A 165 4.11 -4.54 18.94
C ALA A 165 4.00 -5.09 17.52
N MET A 166 5.14 -5.57 16.99
CA MET A 166 5.25 -6.25 15.71
C MET A 166 6.17 -7.48 15.85
N PRO A 167 5.85 -8.62 15.23
CA PRO A 167 6.64 -9.85 15.37
C PRO A 167 8.02 -9.73 14.72
N THR A 168 9.01 -10.39 15.29
CA THR A 168 10.38 -10.52 14.77
C THR A 168 10.67 -11.89 14.15
N THR A 169 9.67 -12.78 14.06
CA THR A 169 9.77 -14.07 13.34
C THR A 169 10.53 -13.93 12.01
N GLY A 170 11.64 -14.65 11.88
CA GLY A 170 12.53 -14.65 10.71
C GLY A 170 13.53 -13.48 10.64
N LEU A 171 13.40 -12.45 11.48
CA LEU A 171 14.35 -11.34 11.59
C LEU A 171 15.32 -11.58 12.76
N TYR A 172 16.54 -11.99 12.45
CA TYR A 172 17.61 -12.09 13.45
C TYR A 172 17.95 -10.70 14.02
N HIS A 173 18.19 -10.61 15.33
CA HIS A 173 18.37 -9.36 16.06
C HIS A 173 19.18 -9.55 17.35
N TYR A 174 19.60 -8.43 17.96
CA TYR A 174 20.54 -8.39 19.07
C TYR A 174 19.99 -7.55 20.24
N PRO A 175 19.23 -8.15 21.17
CA PRO A 175 18.68 -7.50 22.36
C PRO A 175 19.74 -6.70 23.15
N ALA A 176 19.65 -5.36 23.14
CA ALA A 176 20.70 -4.48 23.68
C ALA A 176 20.35 -3.83 25.04
N VAL A 177 21.37 -3.34 25.74
CA VAL A 177 21.27 -2.51 26.96
C VAL A 177 22.23 -1.34 26.90
N LYS A 178 21.94 -0.26 27.63
CA LYS A 178 22.82 0.94 27.69
C LYS A 178 24.19 0.58 28.28
N GLU A 179 25.24 1.14 27.70
CA GLU A 179 26.62 0.92 28.15
C GLU A 179 26.85 1.65 29.50
N PRO A 180 27.07 0.95 30.62
CA PRO A 180 27.00 1.56 31.96
C PRO A 180 27.98 2.72 32.22
N ASN A 181 29.07 2.83 31.46
CA ASN A 181 30.01 3.95 31.53
C ASN A 181 30.21 4.64 30.17
N GLY A 182 29.22 4.56 29.28
CA GLY A 182 29.31 5.09 27.92
C GLY A 182 29.45 6.62 27.85
N THR A 183 30.38 7.10 27.03
CA THR A 183 30.52 8.53 26.69
C THR A 183 29.56 8.96 25.57
N VAL A 184 29.16 8.01 24.71
CA VAL A 184 28.14 8.20 23.67
C VAL A 184 26.75 8.14 24.31
N GLN A 185 25.92 9.16 24.08
CA GLN A 185 24.53 9.14 24.52
C GLN A 185 23.69 8.26 23.60
N ALA A 186 22.98 7.29 24.19
CA ALA A 186 22.02 6.43 23.51
C ALA A 186 20.60 6.83 23.93
N MET A 187 19.92 7.62 23.08
CA MET A 187 18.48 7.82 23.19
C MET A 187 17.79 6.64 22.51
N GLU A 188 17.12 5.82 23.29
CA GLU A 188 16.27 4.73 22.80
C GLU A 188 15.10 5.28 21.97
N ILE A 189 14.77 4.58 20.89
CA ILE A 189 13.62 4.88 20.02
C ILE A 189 12.72 3.67 19.76
N ALA A 190 13.25 2.46 19.93
CA ALA A 190 12.52 1.21 19.79
C ALA A 190 13.06 0.17 20.78
N GLY A 191 12.17 -0.67 21.29
CA GLY A 191 12.47 -1.76 22.22
C GLY A 191 12.00 -3.10 21.70
N PHE A 192 12.60 -4.17 22.24
CA PHE A 192 12.08 -5.53 22.16
C PHE A 192 11.28 -5.86 23.43
N GLY A 193 10.28 -6.72 23.27
CA GLY A 193 9.46 -7.26 24.35
C GLY A 193 10.23 -8.26 25.22
N THR A 194 9.51 -8.90 26.14
CA THR A 194 10.04 -9.99 26.96
C THR A 194 9.76 -11.34 26.32
N ASN A 195 10.72 -12.25 26.33
CA ASN A 195 10.48 -13.67 26.07
C ASN A 195 11.18 -14.55 27.12
N HIS A 196 11.26 -15.86 26.88
CA HIS A 196 11.83 -16.80 27.85
C HIS A 196 13.38 -16.78 27.94
N ILE A 197 14.04 -16.15 26.96
CA ILE A 197 15.50 -15.93 26.93
C ILE A 197 15.83 -14.55 27.52
N PHE A 198 15.06 -13.54 27.13
CA PHE A 198 15.19 -12.14 27.55
C PHE A 198 13.97 -11.73 28.40
N PRO A 199 13.96 -12.02 29.72
CA PRO A 199 12.80 -11.83 30.60
C PRO A 199 12.55 -10.36 31.01
N SER A 200 13.22 -9.41 30.35
CA SER A 200 13.08 -7.96 30.57
C SER A 200 13.16 -7.24 29.23
N HIS A 201 12.46 -6.11 29.10
CA HIS A 201 12.60 -5.20 27.96
C HIS A 201 14.09 -4.94 27.64
N THR A 202 14.41 -4.88 26.35
CA THR A 202 15.74 -4.56 25.83
C THR A 202 15.63 -3.59 24.66
N ILE A 203 16.73 -2.93 24.32
CA ILE A 203 16.77 -1.90 23.29
C ILE A 203 16.88 -2.55 21.90
N ALA A 204 16.02 -2.14 20.98
CA ALA A 204 16.03 -2.54 19.57
C ALA A 204 16.69 -1.48 18.67
N ALA A 205 16.53 -0.19 18.98
CA ALA A 205 17.20 0.88 18.24
C ALA A 205 17.43 2.15 19.07
N VAL A 206 18.43 2.93 18.65
CA VAL A 206 18.85 4.18 19.29
C VAL A 206 19.11 5.30 18.28
N ILE A 207 18.99 6.54 18.74
CA ILE A 207 19.64 7.70 18.16
C ILE A 207 20.83 8.09 19.04
N ASN A 208 21.97 8.43 18.42
CA ASN A 208 23.10 9.09 19.06
C ASN A 208 23.32 10.49 18.49
N ASP A 209 23.76 11.40 19.36
CA ASP A 209 24.50 12.61 18.99
C ASP A 209 25.94 12.44 19.49
N ILE A 210 26.89 12.47 18.55
CA ILE A 210 28.32 12.31 18.82
C ILE A 210 29.03 13.56 18.27
N GLU A 211 29.15 14.57 19.11
CA GLU A 211 29.82 15.85 18.78
C GLU A 211 29.21 16.57 17.56
N GLY A 212 27.88 16.51 17.41
CA GLY A 212 27.15 17.07 16.26
C GLY A 212 26.95 16.07 15.11
N ARG A 213 27.47 14.84 15.23
CA ARG A 213 27.20 13.73 14.32
C ARG A 213 25.96 12.96 14.78
N GLU A 214 24.83 13.20 14.11
CA GLU A 214 23.58 12.46 14.33
C GLU A 214 23.63 11.08 13.64
N GLN A 215 23.39 9.99 14.38
CA GLN A 215 23.15 8.67 13.79
C GLN A 215 21.94 7.95 14.42
N MET A 216 21.23 7.14 13.63
CA MET A 216 20.20 6.20 14.08
C MET A 216 20.70 4.78 13.81
N VAL A 217 20.65 3.89 14.80
CA VAL A 217 21.20 2.53 14.73
C VAL A 217 20.16 1.50 15.16
N TRP A 218 19.92 0.49 14.32
CA TRP A 218 19.00 -0.61 14.56
C TRP A 218 19.74 -1.93 14.77
N PHE A 219 19.40 -2.63 15.85
CA PHE A 219 20.04 -3.87 16.29
C PHE A 219 19.27 -5.11 15.80
N MET A 220 18.76 -5.05 14.57
CA MET A 220 18.02 -6.12 13.91
C MET A 220 18.30 -6.12 12.41
N SER A 221 18.20 -7.31 11.81
CA SER A 221 18.16 -7.53 10.37
C SER A 221 16.82 -7.08 9.78
N TRP A 222 16.81 -6.90 8.45
CA TRP A 222 15.71 -6.28 7.70
C TRP A 222 15.49 -7.01 6.39
N ALA A 223 14.24 -7.25 6.02
CA ALA A 223 13.84 -7.93 4.79
C ALA A 223 12.47 -7.40 4.31
N SER A 224 12.47 -6.21 3.70
CA SER A 224 11.25 -5.52 3.21
C SER A 224 10.56 -6.24 2.04
N ASP A 225 11.19 -7.26 1.47
CA ASP A 225 10.66 -8.12 0.43
C ASP A 225 9.58 -9.10 0.94
N TRP A 226 9.59 -9.46 2.23
CA TRP A 226 8.55 -10.31 2.85
C TRP A 226 8.06 -9.84 4.22
N SER A 227 8.84 -9.08 4.98
CA SER A 227 8.54 -8.76 6.39
C SER A 227 7.70 -7.48 6.55
N SER A 228 6.46 -7.64 7.05
CA SER A 228 5.60 -6.54 7.50
C SER A 228 6.26 -5.67 8.56
N THR A 229 7.04 -6.27 9.47
CA THR A 229 7.81 -5.55 10.50
C THR A 229 8.92 -4.69 9.89
N SER A 230 9.62 -5.18 8.87
CA SER A 230 10.60 -4.35 8.12
C SER A 230 9.90 -3.20 7.40
N ASN A 231 8.76 -3.47 6.75
CA ASN A 231 7.99 -2.43 6.07
C ASN A 231 7.31 -1.44 7.02
N TYR A 232 7.00 -1.81 8.26
CA TYR A 232 6.54 -0.88 9.31
C TYR A 232 7.68 0.01 9.83
N LEU A 233 8.82 -0.59 10.21
CA LEU A 233 9.88 0.14 10.89
C LEU A 233 10.64 1.11 9.97
N GLN A 234 10.61 0.92 8.64
CA GLN A 234 11.37 1.78 7.71
C GLN A 234 10.92 3.25 7.75
N HIS A 235 9.63 3.49 8.02
CA HIS A 235 9.05 4.82 8.08
C HIS A 235 9.71 5.69 9.16
N ALA A 236 10.17 5.09 10.27
CA ALA A 236 10.92 5.80 11.31
C ALA A 236 12.25 6.36 10.77
N TRP A 237 13.06 5.53 10.12
CA TRP A 237 14.39 5.95 9.66
C TRP A 237 14.33 6.82 8.40
N ILE A 238 13.40 6.56 7.47
CA ILE A 238 13.19 7.38 6.26
C ILE A 238 12.79 8.80 6.65
N THR A 239 11.77 8.95 7.51
CA THR A 239 11.36 10.27 8.01
C THR A 239 12.48 10.94 8.81
N TRP A 240 13.21 10.20 9.63
CA TRP A 240 14.30 10.76 10.43
C TRP A 240 15.47 11.26 9.56
N VAL A 241 15.96 10.45 8.62
CA VAL A 241 17.17 10.79 7.84
C VAL A 241 16.91 11.97 6.89
N THR A 242 15.72 12.05 6.30
CA THR A 242 15.27 13.17 5.46
C THR A 242 14.82 14.40 6.26
N ARG A 243 14.73 14.30 7.60
CA ARG A 243 14.08 15.29 8.48
C ARG A 243 12.64 15.63 8.06
N GLY A 244 11.97 14.72 7.36
CA GLY A 244 10.64 14.92 6.80
C GLY A 244 10.56 15.89 5.62
N LEU A 245 11.70 16.22 4.99
CA LEU A 245 11.82 17.19 3.90
C LEU A 245 12.44 16.55 2.65
N TYR A 246 11.61 16.12 1.70
CA TYR A 246 12.02 15.34 0.55
C TYR A 246 11.14 15.58 -0.68
N VAL A 247 11.69 15.35 -1.87
CA VAL A 247 10.90 15.17 -3.10
C VAL A 247 10.41 13.72 -3.12
N GLY A 248 9.10 13.53 -3.26
CA GLY A 248 8.41 12.28 -2.93
C GLY A 248 7.08 12.53 -2.21
N PHE A 249 6.38 11.46 -1.86
CA PHE A 249 5.01 11.48 -1.32
C PHE A 249 4.73 10.22 -0.49
N ARG A 250 4.02 10.34 0.63
CA ARG A 250 3.45 9.20 1.38
C ARG A 250 1.93 9.21 1.25
N ARG A 251 1.37 8.12 0.73
CA ARG A 251 -0.07 7.87 0.64
C ARG A 251 -0.33 6.37 0.65
N VAL A 252 -1.36 5.96 1.37
CA VAL A 252 -1.97 4.63 1.23
C VAL A 252 -3.27 4.82 0.45
N TYR A 253 -3.41 4.05 -0.63
CA TYR A 253 -4.71 3.86 -1.27
C TYR A 253 -5.29 2.53 -0.83
N PHE A 254 -6.60 2.47 -0.61
CA PHE A 254 -7.31 1.30 -0.07
C PHE A 254 -8.53 1.01 -0.93
N SER A 255 -8.30 0.83 -2.24
CA SER A 255 -9.34 0.58 -3.22
C SER A 255 -9.71 -0.90 -3.27
N THR A 256 -10.94 -1.21 -2.88
CA THR A 256 -11.58 -2.52 -3.04
C THR A 256 -12.43 -2.50 -4.31
N GLN A 257 -12.15 -3.43 -5.23
CA GLN A 257 -12.93 -3.62 -6.46
C GLN A 257 -13.76 -4.90 -6.34
N ILE A 258 -15.07 -4.77 -6.64
CA ILE A 258 -16.04 -5.85 -6.62
C ILE A 258 -16.45 -6.11 -8.07
N ASP A 259 -15.98 -7.25 -8.58
CA ASP A 259 -16.26 -7.77 -9.92
C ASP A 259 -17.64 -8.48 -9.95
N ASP A 260 -18.05 -8.97 -11.12
CA ASP A 260 -19.29 -9.75 -11.38
C ASP A 260 -20.65 -9.08 -11.06
N MET A 261 -20.74 -7.77 -10.78
CA MET A 261 -22.03 -7.19 -10.38
C MET A 261 -23.10 -7.31 -11.47
N PHE A 262 -24.30 -7.74 -11.05
CA PHE A 262 -25.45 -8.23 -11.84
C PHE A 262 -25.40 -9.69 -12.30
N LEU A 263 -24.26 -10.39 -12.27
CA LEU A 263 -24.19 -11.82 -12.57
C LEU A 263 -24.66 -12.69 -11.39
N SER A 264 -25.02 -13.94 -11.70
CA SER A 264 -24.98 -15.06 -10.75
C SER A 264 -23.60 -15.71 -10.77
N THR A 265 -23.08 -16.14 -9.62
CA THR A 265 -21.80 -16.88 -9.53
C THR A 265 -22.05 -18.25 -8.89
N GLY A 266 -21.57 -19.33 -9.52
CA GLY A 266 -21.58 -20.69 -8.97
C GLY A 266 -20.68 -20.79 -7.74
N LEU A 267 -21.19 -21.35 -6.64
CA LEU A 267 -20.46 -21.38 -5.36
C LEU A 267 -19.56 -22.62 -5.22
N TYR A 268 -18.31 -22.41 -4.79
CA TYR A 268 -17.34 -23.49 -4.53
C TYR A 268 -17.85 -24.50 -3.51
N GLN A 269 -18.46 -24.01 -2.42
CA GLN A 269 -19.14 -24.82 -1.42
C GLN A 269 -20.49 -24.21 -1.08
N PRO A 270 -21.59 -24.71 -1.65
CA PRO A 270 -22.94 -24.29 -1.31
C PRO A 270 -23.25 -24.41 0.19
N ASN A 271 -23.93 -23.41 0.76
CA ASN A 271 -24.43 -23.51 2.11
C ASN A 271 -25.48 -24.65 2.22
N SER A 272 -25.27 -25.55 3.19
CA SER A 272 -26.13 -26.72 3.46
C SER A 272 -27.59 -26.39 3.81
N THR A 273 -27.91 -25.13 4.14
CA THR A 273 -29.28 -24.63 4.29
C THR A 273 -29.73 -23.82 3.07
N PRO A 274 -30.55 -24.38 2.15
CA PRO A 274 -31.19 -23.61 1.09
C PRO A 274 -32.27 -22.72 1.71
N GLN A 275 -31.92 -21.46 2.00
CA GLN A 275 -32.72 -20.59 2.87
C GLN A 275 -32.91 -19.15 2.37
N SER A 276 -32.57 -18.86 1.11
CA SER A 276 -33.02 -17.66 0.41
C SER A 276 -33.58 -17.99 -0.97
N ASN A 277 -34.54 -17.18 -1.42
CA ASN A 277 -35.23 -17.30 -2.71
C ASN A 277 -34.40 -16.75 -3.89
N ASN A 278 -33.08 -16.65 -3.72
CA ASN A 278 -32.13 -16.11 -4.71
C ASN A 278 -30.98 -17.08 -5.02
N THR A 279 -31.13 -18.35 -4.64
CA THR A 279 -30.26 -19.44 -5.10
C THR A 279 -30.90 -20.13 -6.31
N TYR A 280 -30.30 -19.99 -7.49
CA TYR A 280 -30.71 -20.77 -8.65
C TYR A 280 -30.13 -22.19 -8.55
N GLN A 281 -30.91 -23.19 -8.97
CA GLN A 281 -30.42 -24.56 -9.19
C GLN A 281 -30.50 -24.86 -10.67
N LEU A 282 -29.36 -25.16 -11.29
CA LEU A 282 -29.31 -25.49 -12.72
C LEU A 282 -29.94 -26.86 -12.98
N ASN A 283 -30.99 -26.87 -13.79
CA ASN A 283 -31.75 -28.08 -14.16
C ASN A 283 -30.99 -29.01 -15.13
N ASN A 284 -29.70 -28.78 -15.37
CA ASN A 284 -28.90 -29.51 -16.34
C ASN A 284 -28.40 -30.84 -15.76
N ALA A 285 -28.53 -31.93 -16.52
CA ALA A 285 -28.26 -33.28 -16.06
C ALA A 285 -26.77 -33.56 -15.75
N SER A 286 -25.85 -32.66 -16.16
CA SER A 286 -24.44 -32.65 -15.81
C SER A 286 -24.08 -31.82 -14.56
N GLN A 287 -24.94 -30.89 -14.12
CA GLN A 287 -24.67 -29.88 -13.08
C GLN A 287 -25.66 -29.92 -11.90
N ALA A 288 -26.41 -31.00 -11.72
CA ALA A 288 -27.56 -31.10 -10.82
C ALA A 288 -27.29 -30.99 -9.28
N ASN A 289 -26.18 -30.40 -8.86
CA ASN A 289 -25.87 -30.01 -7.48
C ASN A 289 -25.24 -28.60 -7.36
N GLU A 290 -25.05 -27.88 -8.47
CA GLU A 290 -24.48 -26.54 -8.47
C GLU A 290 -25.50 -25.53 -7.94
N VAL A 291 -25.05 -24.65 -7.05
CA VAL A 291 -25.88 -23.61 -6.42
C VAL A 291 -25.22 -22.27 -6.70
N GLU A 292 -25.94 -21.41 -7.37
CA GLU A 292 -25.53 -20.04 -7.64
C GLU A 292 -25.96 -19.10 -6.51
N TYR A 293 -25.24 -17.99 -6.37
CA TYR A 293 -25.68 -16.82 -5.63
C TYR A 293 -25.54 -15.55 -6.46
N ARG A 294 -26.51 -14.65 -6.33
CA ARG A 294 -26.52 -13.29 -6.88
C ARG A 294 -26.75 -12.31 -5.72
N CYS A 295 -26.02 -11.19 -5.70
CA CYS A 295 -26.17 -10.14 -4.70
C CYS A 295 -27.60 -9.59 -4.67
N THR A 296 -28.14 -9.26 -3.48
CA THR A 296 -29.48 -8.65 -3.36
C THR A 296 -29.41 -7.16 -3.00
N THR A 297 -30.52 -6.45 -3.23
CA THR A 297 -30.66 -5.05 -2.78
C THR A 297 -30.51 -4.90 -1.27
N ALA A 298 -30.82 -5.93 -0.47
CA ALA A 298 -30.69 -5.90 0.97
C ALA A 298 -29.22 -5.98 1.42
N ASP A 299 -28.40 -6.77 0.73
CA ASP A 299 -26.95 -6.82 0.95
C ASP A 299 -26.32 -5.46 0.60
N LEU A 300 -26.78 -4.84 -0.49
CA LEU A 300 -26.32 -3.51 -0.89
C LEU A 300 -26.78 -2.41 0.09
N ASP A 301 -27.99 -2.50 0.66
CA ASP A 301 -28.48 -1.61 1.73
C ASP A 301 -27.68 -1.76 3.05
N ASP A 302 -27.17 -2.96 3.36
CA ASP A 302 -26.20 -3.16 4.45
C ASP A 302 -24.86 -2.48 4.11
N HIS A 303 -24.34 -2.66 2.89
CA HIS A 303 -23.06 -2.09 2.46
C HIS A 303 -23.07 -0.56 2.37
N VAL A 304 -24.21 0.07 2.02
CA VAL A 304 -24.39 1.53 2.12
C VAL A 304 -24.29 2.00 3.58
N ARG A 305 -24.97 1.31 4.51
CA ARG A 305 -24.94 1.65 5.94
C ARG A 305 -23.55 1.46 6.55
N TRP A 306 -22.90 0.34 6.26
CA TRP A 306 -21.53 0.07 6.69
C TRP A 306 -20.52 1.06 6.10
N SER A 307 -20.67 1.48 4.82
CA SER A 307 -19.80 2.50 4.20
C SER A 307 -19.80 3.82 4.97
N ALA A 308 -20.94 4.24 5.50
CA ALA A 308 -21.03 5.43 6.35
C ALA A 308 -20.38 5.21 7.73
N ASP A 309 -20.55 4.02 8.31
CA ASP A 309 -19.99 3.67 9.62
C ASP A 309 -18.46 3.53 9.61
N ILE A 310 -17.87 2.79 8.66
CA ILE A 310 -16.40 2.64 8.56
C ILE A 310 -15.71 3.98 8.34
N ASN A 311 -16.26 4.86 7.50
CA ASN A 311 -15.73 6.22 7.31
C ASN A 311 -15.81 7.10 8.57
N SER A 312 -16.65 6.75 9.55
CA SER A 312 -16.68 7.43 10.86
C SER A 312 -15.60 6.92 11.83
N ARG A 313 -15.04 5.74 11.57
CA ARG A 313 -14.03 5.05 12.41
C ARG A 313 -12.60 5.14 11.86
N LEU A 314 -12.43 5.30 10.55
CA LEU A 314 -11.13 5.45 9.89
C LEU A 314 -10.34 6.70 10.40
N PRO A 315 -9.00 6.72 10.28
CA PRO A 315 -8.18 7.87 10.68
C PRO A 315 -8.62 9.19 10.00
N PRO A 316 -8.48 10.35 10.67
CA PRO A 316 -8.94 11.64 10.12
C PRO A 316 -8.41 11.92 8.71
N GLY A 317 -9.26 12.45 7.83
CA GLY A 317 -8.90 12.72 6.43
C GLY A 317 -8.91 11.51 5.50
N SER A 318 -9.24 10.32 6.01
CA SER A 318 -9.59 9.15 5.19
C SER A 318 -10.86 9.40 4.37
N ASN A 319 -11.03 8.63 3.29
CA ASN A 319 -12.24 8.60 2.47
C ASN A 319 -12.28 7.26 1.73
N TYR A 320 -13.00 6.29 2.29
CA TYR A 320 -13.20 4.96 1.71
C TYR A 320 -14.52 4.89 0.95
N PHE A 321 -14.50 4.22 -0.19
CA PHE A 321 -15.68 3.71 -0.90
C PHE A 321 -15.29 2.41 -1.61
N MET A 322 -16.29 1.60 -1.93
CA MET A 322 -16.13 0.42 -2.78
C MET A 322 -16.26 0.82 -4.26
N GLU A 323 -15.48 0.20 -5.14
CA GLU A 323 -15.65 0.31 -6.59
C GLU A 323 -16.23 -0.98 -7.15
N VAL A 324 -17.18 -0.87 -8.09
CA VAL A 324 -17.94 -2.01 -8.59
C VAL A 324 -17.80 -2.11 -10.11
N GLY A 325 -17.38 -3.28 -10.58
CA GLY A 325 -17.39 -3.70 -11.98
C GLY A 325 -18.76 -4.31 -12.31
N HIS A 326 -19.42 -3.80 -13.36
CA HIS A 326 -20.79 -4.20 -13.71
C HIS A 326 -20.87 -4.94 -15.05
N ASN A 327 -21.77 -5.92 -15.13
CA ASN A 327 -22.05 -6.75 -16.31
C ASN A 327 -23.51 -6.61 -16.76
N GLY A 328 -23.74 -5.83 -17.81
CA GLY A 328 -25.09 -5.49 -18.26
C GLY A 328 -25.94 -6.68 -18.72
N ASN A 329 -25.36 -7.79 -19.17
CA ASN A 329 -26.13 -8.97 -19.60
C ASN A 329 -26.86 -9.63 -18.43
N GLY A 330 -26.22 -9.72 -17.26
CA GLY A 330 -26.84 -10.23 -16.03
C GLY A 330 -28.04 -9.40 -15.54
N ASN A 331 -28.16 -8.14 -15.97
CA ASN A 331 -29.38 -7.35 -15.79
C ASN A 331 -30.48 -7.74 -16.80
N ILE A 332 -30.11 -7.96 -18.06
CA ILE A 332 -31.03 -8.39 -19.12
C ILE A 332 -31.58 -9.80 -18.85
N GLU A 333 -30.72 -10.76 -18.48
CA GLU A 333 -31.08 -12.12 -18.05
C GLU A 333 -32.13 -12.11 -16.93
N ALA A 334 -31.84 -11.39 -15.84
CA ALA A 334 -32.74 -11.25 -14.69
C ALA A 334 -34.06 -10.55 -15.04
N SER A 335 -34.07 -9.67 -16.05
CA SER A 335 -35.27 -8.99 -16.54
C SER A 335 -36.12 -9.88 -17.44
N LEU A 336 -35.49 -10.67 -18.31
CA LEU A 336 -36.14 -11.65 -19.18
C LEU A 336 -36.80 -12.80 -18.40
N ALA A 337 -36.24 -13.15 -17.24
CA ALA A 337 -36.87 -14.08 -16.29
C ALA A 337 -38.20 -13.56 -15.70
N VAL A 338 -38.50 -12.26 -15.82
CA VAL A 338 -39.76 -11.63 -15.41
C VAL A 338 -40.72 -11.46 -16.58
N ASP A 339 -40.25 -10.88 -17.70
CA ASP A 339 -41.00 -10.80 -18.97
C ASP A 339 -40.05 -10.79 -20.17
N ASN A 340 -40.17 -11.82 -21.02
CA ASN A 340 -39.53 -11.90 -22.33
C ASN A 340 -40.53 -11.80 -23.50
N ALA A 341 -41.82 -11.58 -23.21
CA ALA A 341 -42.90 -11.67 -24.18
C ALA A 341 -43.43 -10.31 -24.65
N THR A 342 -43.19 -9.23 -23.90
CA THR A 342 -43.78 -7.91 -24.15
C THR A 342 -42.85 -6.72 -23.85
N ILE A 343 -42.07 -6.75 -22.77
CA ILE A 343 -41.28 -5.60 -22.28
C ILE A 343 -39.82 -5.70 -22.71
N CYS A 344 -39.18 -6.85 -22.49
CA CYS A 344 -37.85 -7.12 -22.98
C CYS A 344 -37.92 -7.60 -24.43
N GLN A 345 -37.43 -6.75 -25.33
CA GLN A 345 -37.25 -7.00 -26.75
C GLN A 345 -35.85 -6.46 -27.13
N PRO A 346 -34.90 -7.28 -27.61
CA PRO A 346 -34.98 -8.73 -27.85
C PRO A 346 -35.44 -9.59 -26.66
N ASP A 347 -36.06 -10.73 -26.98
CA ASP A 347 -36.61 -11.75 -26.08
C ASP A 347 -35.56 -12.75 -25.54
N THR A 348 -34.30 -12.54 -25.89
CA THR A 348 -33.13 -13.27 -25.38
C THR A 348 -32.07 -12.29 -24.88
N ALA A 349 -31.18 -12.76 -24.00
CA ALA A 349 -29.95 -12.07 -23.65
C ALA A 349 -28.88 -12.30 -24.74
N ILE A 350 -27.64 -11.87 -24.50
CA ILE A 350 -26.49 -12.41 -25.22
C ILE A 350 -26.16 -13.76 -24.59
N GLU A 351 -26.26 -14.82 -25.41
CA GLU A 351 -26.11 -16.22 -25.02
C GLU A 351 -25.16 -16.91 -25.99
N TYR A 352 -24.27 -17.78 -25.50
CA TYR A 352 -23.34 -18.56 -26.31
C TYR A 352 -22.95 -19.87 -25.63
N ASP A 353 -22.47 -20.84 -26.40
CA ASP A 353 -21.94 -22.11 -25.87
C ASP A 353 -20.74 -21.87 -24.93
N GLU A 354 -20.55 -22.79 -23.97
CA GLU A 354 -19.44 -22.76 -22.99
C GLU A 354 -18.07 -22.56 -23.66
N GLN A 355 -17.34 -21.54 -23.20
CA GLN A 355 -16.05 -21.18 -23.78
C GLN A 355 -14.95 -22.12 -23.28
N VAL A 356 -14.21 -22.73 -24.21
CA VAL A 356 -13.03 -23.52 -23.86
C VAL A 356 -11.92 -22.59 -23.40
N ASP A 357 -11.59 -22.67 -22.10
CA ASP A 357 -10.50 -21.92 -21.49
C ASP A 357 -9.16 -22.14 -22.21
N THR A 358 -8.42 -21.05 -22.39
CA THR A 358 -7.05 -21.10 -22.87
C THR A 358 -6.10 -21.42 -21.72
N ALA A 359 -4.88 -21.86 -22.05
CA ALA A 359 -3.79 -21.74 -21.09
C ALA A 359 -3.65 -20.29 -20.61
N LEU A 360 -3.23 -20.11 -19.36
CA LEU A 360 -2.90 -18.78 -18.83
C LEU A 360 -1.75 -18.16 -19.66
N GLU A 361 -1.81 -16.85 -19.86
CA GLU A 361 -0.87 -16.09 -20.71
C GLU A 361 -0.86 -16.50 -22.20
N PHE A 362 -1.93 -17.13 -22.68
CA PHE A 362 -2.13 -17.39 -24.11
C PHE A 362 -2.17 -16.08 -24.91
N GLN A 363 -1.12 -15.86 -25.72
CA GLN A 363 -1.06 -14.76 -26.67
C GLN A 363 -1.75 -15.15 -27.98
N LYS A 364 -2.91 -14.56 -28.26
CA LYS A 364 -3.70 -14.89 -29.45
C LYS A 364 -2.98 -14.45 -30.73
N PRO A 365 -2.87 -15.31 -31.76
CA PRO A 365 -2.50 -14.86 -33.10
C PRO A 365 -3.48 -13.78 -33.61
N LEU A 366 -2.96 -12.68 -34.14
CA LEU A 366 -3.78 -11.54 -34.55
C LEU A 366 -4.66 -11.92 -35.76
N GLY A 367 -5.93 -11.54 -35.71
CA GLY A 367 -6.92 -11.87 -36.76
C GLY A 367 -7.47 -13.29 -36.71
N THR A 368 -7.13 -14.11 -35.71
CA THR A 368 -7.75 -15.44 -35.51
C THR A 368 -8.81 -15.43 -34.39
N GLY A 369 -9.43 -16.58 -34.14
CA GLY A 369 -10.62 -16.73 -33.32
C GLY A 369 -11.87 -16.88 -34.20
N SER A 370 -13.01 -17.15 -33.56
CA SER A 370 -14.34 -17.17 -34.18
C SER A 370 -15.27 -16.31 -33.33
N ASP A 371 -16.18 -15.57 -33.97
CA ASP A 371 -17.27 -14.89 -33.25
C ASP A 371 -18.19 -15.97 -32.64
N ILE A 372 -18.44 -15.88 -31.33
CA ILE A 372 -19.40 -16.70 -30.58
C ILE A 372 -20.66 -15.89 -30.25
N TRP A 373 -20.54 -14.57 -30.09
CA TRP A 373 -21.66 -13.67 -29.81
C TRP A 373 -22.72 -13.72 -30.94
N PRO A 374 -24.01 -13.93 -30.63
CA PRO A 374 -25.11 -13.95 -31.59
C PRO A 374 -25.09 -12.80 -32.60
N THR A 375 -25.54 -13.03 -33.84
CA THR A 375 -25.59 -11.99 -34.88
C THR A 375 -26.69 -10.95 -34.64
N THR A 376 -27.61 -11.22 -33.71
CA THR A 376 -28.73 -10.35 -33.32
C THR A 376 -28.82 -10.32 -31.79
N PRO A 377 -28.97 -9.14 -31.15
CA PRO A 377 -28.95 -7.82 -31.77
C PRO A 377 -27.51 -7.40 -32.18
N PRO A 378 -27.35 -6.60 -33.26
CA PRO A 378 -26.03 -6.09 -33.66
C PRO A 378 -25.54 -4.91 -32.79
N THR A 379 -26.45 -4.28 -32.05
CA THR A 379 -26.21 -3.15 -31.13
C THR A 379 -27.15 -3.28 -29.93
N TYR A 380 -26.70 -2.84 -28.74
CA TYR A 380 -27.54 -2.80 -27.54
C TYR A 380 -28.89 -2.11 -27.83
N SER A 381 -30.00 -2.80 -27.53
CA SER A 381 -31.35 -2.41 -27.99
C SER A 381 -32.48 -2.67 -26.99
N TRP A 382 -32.22 -3.34 -25.87
CA TRP A 382 -33.23 -3.53 -24.81
C TRP A 382 -33.69 -2.20 -24.22
N SER A 383 -34.94 -2.16 -23.75
CA SER A 383 -35.58 -0.95 -23.26
C SER A 383 -35.20 -0.63 -21.81
N LEU A 384 -35.25 0.66 -21.43
CA LEU A 384 -35.16 1.12 -20.03
C LEU A 384 -36.37 0.69 -19.18
N GLU A 385 -37.39 0.07 -19.79
CA GLU A 385 -38.50 -0.58 -19.09
C GLU A 385 -38.14 -2.04 -18.77
N CYS A 386 -37.51 -2.75 -19.71
CA CYS A 386 -36.93 -4.08 -19.50
C CYS A 386 -35.91 -4.08 -18.37
N THR A 387 -34.87 -3.23 -18.43
CA THR A 387 -33.79 -3.23 -17.43
C THR A 387 -34.28 -3.04 -15.98
N LYS A 388 -35.44 -2.40 -15.79
CA LYS A 388 -36.08 -2.12 -14.50
C LYS A 388 -36.95 -3.26 -13.95
N LEU A 389 -37.12 -4.36 -14.67
CA LEU A 389 -37.77 -5.56 -14.13
C LEU A 389 -36.90 -6.23 -13.06
N ASP A 390 -35.57 -6.10 -13.17
CA ASP A 390 -34.59 -6.49 -12.16
C ASP A 390 -34.48 -5.45 -11.02
N PRO A 391 -34.78 -5.83 -9.75
CA PRO A 391 -34.67 -4.93 -8.60
C PRO A 391 -33.27 -4.35 -8.38
N LEU A 392 -32.18 -5.05 -8.76
CA LEU A 392 -30.83 -4.51 -8.66
C LEU A 392 -30.66 -3.27 -9.53
N SER A 393 -31.25 -3.26 -10.73
CA SER A 393 -31.11 -2.14 -11.67
C SER A 393 -31.84 -0.90 -11.17
N VAL A 394 -33.04 -1.09 -10.61
CA VAL A 394 -33.80 -0.02 -9.95
C VAL A 394 -33.04 0.54 -8.73
N TRP A 395 -32.37 -0.32 -7.96
CA TRP A 395 -31.57 0.08 -6.80
C TRP A 395 -30.29 0.82 -7.21
N TRP A 396 -29.56 0.33 -8.20
CA TRP A 396 -28.33 0.94 -8.72
C TRP A 396 -28.56 2.22 -9.54
N ALA A 397 -29.73 2.38 -10.16
CA ALA A 397 -30.12 3.61 -10.84
C ALA A 397 -30.54 4.75 -9.88
N ASN A 398 -30.76 4.47 -8.58
CA ASN A 398 -31.06 5.50 -7.58
C ASN A 398 -29.78 6.27 -7.20
N PRO A 399 -29.66 7.59 -7.47
CA PRO A 399 -28.46 8.38 -7.16
C PRO A 399 -28.04 8.31 -5.69
N THR A 400 -29.01 8.19 -4.77
CA THR A 400 -28.76 8.10 -3.31
C THR A 400 -27.94 6.86 -2.94
N ASN A 401 -28.10 5.78 -3.70
CA ASN A 401 -27.46 4.49 -3.47
C ASN A 401 -26.16 4.43 -4.29
N ARG A 402 -26.28 4.73 -5.59
CA ARG A 402 -25.21 4.80 -6.58
C ARG A 402 -24.02 5.65 -6.13
N ASP A 403 -24.26 6.89 -5.71
CA ASP A 403 -23.19 7.87 -5.44
C ASP A 403 -22.43 7.64 -4.11
N VAL A 404 -22.69 6.51 -3.44
CA VAL A 404 -21.88 5.93 -2.35
C VAL A 404 -20.71 5.10 -2.90
N PHE A 405 -20.85 4.53 -4.11
CA PHE A 405 -19.89 3.63 -4.74
C PHE A 405 -19.15 4.33 -5.90
N ALA A 406 -18.05 3.72 -6.34
CA ALA A 406 -17.49 3.94 -7.66
C ALA A 406 -17.88 2.83 -8.64
N HIS A 407 -17.82 3.14 -9.92
CA HIS A 407 -18.35 2.30 -10.99
C HIS A 407 -17.40 2.22 -12.17
N VAL A 408 -17.21 1.01 -12.69
CA VAL A 408 -16.39 0.71 -13.87
C VAL A 408 -17.06 -0.41 -14.70
N SER A 409 -16.71 -0.52 -15.98
CA SER A 409 -17.18 -1.61 -16.84
C SER A 409 -16.44 -2.92 -16.50
N HIS A 410 -17.18 -4.04 -16.45
CA HIS A 410 -16.61 -5.40 -16.40
C HIS A 410 -16.93 -6.22 -17.67
N THR A 411 -17.14 -5.51 -18.79
CA THR A 411 -17.75 -6.01 -20.04
C THR A 411 -19.22 -6.44 -19.89
N PHE A 412 -19.90 -6.79 -20.98
CA PHE A 412 -21.35 -6.97 -20.99
C PHE A 412 -21.77 -8.35 -20.45
N SER A 413 -21.22 -9.42 -21.02
CA SER A 413 -21.59 -10.82 -20.75
C SER A 413 -20.45 -11.64 -20.11
N HIS A 414 -19.37 -10.98 -19.69
CA HIS A 414 -18.20 -11.62 -19.06
C HIS A 414 -17.58 -12.73 -19.95
N SER A 415 -17.55 -12.53 -21.27
CA SER A 415 -16.91 -13.49 -22.18
C SER A 415 -15.40 -13.61 -21.94
N GLY A 416 -14.85 -14.83 -22.00
CA GLY A 416 -13.42 -15.09 -21.91
C GLY A 416 -12.66 -14.53 -23.12
N LEU A 417 -11.94 -13.42 -22.93
CA LEU A 417 -11.38 -12.63 -24.04
C LEU A 417 -10.02 -13.14 -24.58
N ASN A 418 -9.44 -14.20 -24.01
CA ASN A 418 -8.11 -14.69 -24.40
C ASN A 418 -8.02 -15.12 -25.87
N ASN A 419 -9.05 -15.79 -26.40
CA ASN A 419 -9.12 -16.22 -27.81
C ASN A 419 -10.21 -15.51 -28.63
N ALA A 420 -10.90 -14.53 -28.02
CA ALA A 420 -12.00 -13.81 -28.66
C ALA A 420 -11.56 -12.98 -29.89
N THR A 421 -12.49 -12.75 -30.80
CA THR A 421 -12.27 -11.90 -31.98
C THR A 421 -12.34 -10.41 -31.61
N TYR A 422 -11.90 -9.55 -32.53
CA TYR A 422 -12.12 -8.11 -32.39
C TYR A 422 -13.61 -7.76 -32.29
N ASN A 423 -14.48 -8.44 -33.06
CA ASN A 423 -15.90 -8.10 -33.15
C ASN A 423 -16.63 -8.38 -31.83
N ASP A 424 -16.35 -9.52 -31.20
CA ASP A 424 -16.97 -9.89 -29.93
C ASP A 424 -16.48 -9.00 -28.79
N VAL A 425 -15.16 -8.73 -28.72
CA VAL A 425 -14.63 -7.79 -27.71
C VAL A 425 -15.18 -6.37 -27.93
N PHE A 426 -15.36 -5.94 -29.19
CA PHE A 426 -15.94 -4.63 -29.48
C PHE A 426 -17.40 -4.54 -29.00
N ARG A 427 -18.17 -5.62 -29.14
CA ARG A 427 -19.55 -5.72 -28.65
C ARG A 427 -19.61 -5.79 -27.12
N GLU A 428 -18.77 -6.62 -26.48
CA GLU A 428 -18.58 -6.70 -25.03
C GLU A 428 -18.36 -5.33 -24.36
N ILE A 429 -17.58 -4.43 -24.98
CA ILE A 429 -17.39 -3.07 -24.45
C ILE A 429 -18.53 -2.13 -24.83
N SER A 430 -18.90 -2.07 -26.11
CA SER A 430 -19.88 -1.08 -26.59
C SER A 430 -21.29 -1.30 -26.03
N PHE A 431 -21.71 -2.55 -25.83
CA PHE A 431 -22.98 -2.88 -25.21
C PHE A 431 -23.00 -2.49 -23.73
N ASN A 432 -21.93 -2.79 -22.99
CA ASN A 432 -21.88 -2.44 -21.56
C ASN A 432 -21.84 -0.92 -21.36
N LYS A 433 -21.14 -0.18 -22.23
CA LYS A 433 -21.15 1.29 -22.22
C LYS A 433 -22.56 1.86 -22.48
N ALA A 434 -23.29 1.31 -23.47
CA ALA A 434 -24.66 1.73 -23.77
C ALA A 434 -25.65 1.39 -22.64
N TRP A 435 -25.52 0.23 -22.00
CA TRP A 435 -26.32 -0.16 -20.84
C TRP A 435 -26.03 0.72 -19.61
N LEU A 436 -24.75 0.91 -19.27
CA LEU A 436 -24.31 1.80 -18.17
C LEU A 436 -24.85 3.23 -18.34
N GLU A 437 -24.94 3.73 -19.58
CA GLU A 437 -25.54 5.02 -19.89
C GLU A 437 -27.07 4.99 -19.75
N GLN A 438 -27.74 3.97 -20.29
CA GLN A 438 -29.20 3.83 -20.25
C GLN A 438 -29.72 3.74 -18.81
N ILE A 439 -29.07 2.99 -17.93
CA ILE A 439 -29.46 2.87 -16.51
C ILE A 439 -28.90 3.99 -15.62
N GLY A 440 -28.09 4.91 -16.17
CA GLY A 440 -27.63 6.12 -15.49
C GLY A 440 -26.41 5.96 -14.57
N ILE A 441 -25.63 4.88 -14.71
CA ILE A 441 -24.36 4.69 -13.97
C ILE A 441 -23.27 5.64 -14.48
N THR A 442 -23.26 6.00 -15.77
CA THR A 442 -22.34 7.01 -16.31
C THR A 442 -22.48 8.39 -15.67
N GLN A 443 -23.62 8.66 -15.00
CA GLN A 443 -23.92 9.88 -14.26
C GLN A 443 -23.55 9.80 -12.77
N ALA A 444 -22.83 8.75 -12.35
CA ALA A 444 -22.40 8.56 -10.96
C ALA A 444 -21.33 9.56 -10.54
N LYS A 445 -21.33 9.91 -9.25
CA LYS A 445 -20.32 10.76 -8.60
C LYS A 445 -18.89 10.27 -8.84
N TYR A 446 -18.68 8.96 -8.92
CA TYR A 446 -17.39 8.32 -9.14
C TYR A 446 -17.47 7.29 -10.29
N PHE A 447 -17.56 7.76 -11.54
CA PHE A 447 -17.52 6.87 -12.71
C PHE A 447 -16.11 6.81 -13.34
N SER A 448 -15.67 5.60 -13.70
CA SER A 448 -14.45 5.34 -14.46
C SER A 448 -14.84 4.97 -15.90
N SER A 449 -14.40 5.77 -16.87
CA SER A 449 -14.88 5.80 -18.25
C SER A 449 -13.80 5.46 -19.30
N LYS A 450 -12.52 5.54 -18.91
CA LYS A 450 -11.36 5.11 -19.72
C LYS A 450 -10.89 3.69 -19.37
N GLY A 451 -11.38 3.11 -18.28
CA GLY A 451 -10.94 1.84 -17.72
C GLY A 451 -11.94 0.70 -17.91
N LEU A 452 -11.45 -0.54 -17.84
CA LEU A 452 -12.28 -1.71 -17.54
C LEU A 452 -11.60 -2.61 -16.52
N ILE A 453 -12.40 -3.37 -15.78
CA ILE A 453 -11.91 -4.61 -15.19
C ILE A 453 -12.09 -5.70 -16.27
N PRO A 454 -11.02 -6.38 -16.73
CA PRO A 454 -11.17 -7.43 -17.74
C PRO A 454 -11.78 -8.70 -17.11
N PRO A 455 -12.69 -9.40 -17.81
CA PRO A 455 -13.42 -10.55 -17.24
C PRO A 455 -12.43 -11.70 -16.99
N ALA A 456 -12.41 -12.23 -15.77
CA ALA A 456 -11.39 -13.14 -15.25
C ALA A 456 -9.92 -12.73 -15.58
N ILE A 457 -9.64 -11.42 -15.73
CA ILE A 457 -8.35 -10.88 -16.18
C ILE A 457 -7.86 -11.52 -17.50
N THR A 458 -8.78 -11.71 -18.44
CA THR A 458 -8.53 -12.23 -19.79
C THR A 458 -8.31 -11.13 -20.83
N GLY A 459 -7.82 -11.50 -22.02
CA GLY A 459 -7.65 -10.59 -23.16
C GLY A 459 -6.39 -9.71 -23.13
N LEU A 460 -5.67 -9.64 -22.00
CA LEU A 460 -4.46 -8.82 -21.85
C LEU A 460 -3.25 -9.30 -22.70
N HIS A 461 -3.35 -10.49 -23.30
CA HIS A 461 -2.41 -10.98 -24.33
C HIS A 461 -3.07 -11.15 -25.72
N ASN A 462 -4.28 -10.64 -25.92
CA ASN A 462 -5.01 -10.64 -27.19
C ASN A 462 -4.97 -9.23 -27.80
N GLY A 463 -4.10 -9.03 -28.80
CA GLY A 463 -3.94 -7.72 -29.44
C GLY A 463 -5.17 -7.22 -30.22
N ASP A 464 -6.10 -8.11 -30.59
CA ASP A 464 -7.40 -7.71 -31.13
C ASP A 464 -8.34 -7.19 -30.03
N ALA A 465 -8.30 -7.78 -28.84
CA ALA A 465 -9.08 -7.33 -27.68
C ALA A 465 -8.60 -5.97 -27.18
N LEU A 466 -7.29 -5.81 -26.98
CA LEU A 466 -6.68 -4.53 -26.59
C LEU A 466 -6.92 -3.41 -27.62
N ARG A 467 -6.98 -3.76 -28.92
CA ARG A 467 -7.43 -2.82 -29.97
C ARG A 467 -8.91 -2.48 -29.81
N ALA A 468 -9.80 -3.45 -29.63
CA ALA A 468 -11.23 -3.22 -29.44
C ALA A 468 -11.56 -2.39 -28.18
N PHE A 469 -10.78 -2.54 -27.09
CA PHE A 469 -10.84 -1.66 -25.92
C PHE A 469 -10.48 -0.22 -26.31
N SER A 470 -9.36 -0.05 -27.04
CA SER A 470 -8.84 1.26 -27.47
C SER A 470 -9.77 1.98 -28.44
N ASP A 471 -10.35 1.25 -29.40
CA ASP A 471 -11.32 1.78 -30.37
C ASP A 471 -12.67 2.14 -29.72
N ASN A 472 -12.97 1.58 -28.53
CA ASN A 472 -14.07 2.02 -27.66
C ASN A 472 -13.70 3.20 -26.74
N GLY A 473 -12.49 3.77 -26.87
CA GLY A 473 -11.99 4.89 -26.08
C GLY A 473 -11.52 4.52 -24.67
N LEU A 474 -11.22 3.25 -24.41
CA LEU A 474 -10.53 2.83 -23.18
C LEU A 474 -9.02 2.96 -23.36
N SER A 475 -8.29 3.22 -22.27
CA SER A 475 -6.82 3.37 -22.26
C SER A 475 -6.13 2.53 -21.19
N ASN A 476 -6.89 1.98 -20.24
CA ASN A 476 -6.36 1.26 -19.11
C ASN A 476 -7.27 0.09 -18.68
N ALA A 477 -6.69 -0.85 -17.95
CA ALA A 477 -7.39 -1.91 -17.23
C ALA A 477 -6.61 -2.31 -15.98
N VAL A 478 -7.19 -3.14 -15.12
CA VAL A 478 -6.44 -3.84 -14.06
C VAL A 478 -5.89 -5.19 -14.55
N GLY A 479 -4.75 -5.58 -13.98
CA GLY A 479 -4.16 -6.91 -14.13
C GLY A 479 -4.42 -7.79 -12.90
N ASP A 480 -3.48 -8.71 -12.66
CA ASP A 480 -3.45 -9.60 -11.50
C ASP A 480 -2.00 -9.82 -11.06
N ASN A 481 -1.69 -9.52 -9.80
CA ASN A 481 -0.35 -9.61 -9.23
C ASN A 481 0.11 -11.05 -8.93
N THR A 482 -0.77 -12.06 -9.01
CA THR A 482 -0.34 -13.47 -9.01
C THR A 482 0.34 -13.90 -10.31
N ARG A 483 0.22 -13.06 -11.36
CA ARG A 483 0.73 -13.28 -12.72
C ARG A 483 1.84 -12.28 -13.07
N PRO A 484 3.13 -12.61 -12.85
CA PRO A 484 4.23 -11.66 -13.02
C PRO A 484 4.40 -11.07 -14.43
N VAL A 485 3.78 -11.66 -15.46
CA VAL A 485 3.78 -11.11 -16.82
C VAL A 485 2.85 -9.90 -17.00
N LEU A 486 1.91 -9.70 -16.09
CA LEU A 486 1.00 -8.54 -16.02
C LEU A 486 1.56 -7.39 -15.15
N MET A 487 2.63 -7.66 -14.39
CA MET A 487 3.30 -6.66 -13.55
C MET A 487 4.42 -5.95 -14.33
N ASN A 488 4.80 -4.75 -13.87
CA ASN A 488 5.98 -4.08 -14.42
C ASN A 488 7.27 -4.79 -13.95
N PRO A 489 8.16 -5.25 -14.86
CA PRO A 489 9.33 -6.04 -14.49
C PRO A 489 10.52 -5.20 -14.00
N GLU A 490 10.44 -3.86 -14.05
CA GLU A 490 11.52 -2.94 -13.66
C GLU A 490 11.24 -2.22 -12.34
N ARG A 491 9.97 -1.91 -12.05
CA ARG A 491 9.55 -1.11 -10.88
C ARG A 491 8.19 -1.54 -10.33
N ALA A 492 8.15 -1.96 -9.07
CA ALA A 492 6.92 -2.42 -8.42
C ALA A 492 5.81 -1.34 -8.25
N HIS A 493 6.18 -0.05 -8.32
CA HIS A 493 5.26 1.08 -8.25
C HIS A 493 4.90 1.67 -9.64
N TRP A 494 5.23 0.97 -10.72
CA TRP A 494 4.85 1.36 -12.09
C TRP A 494 3.75 0.43 -12.62
N PRO A 495 2.85 0.92 -13.48
CA PRO A 495 1.97 0.06 -14.26
C PRO A 495 2.80 -0.68 -15.34
N LEU A 496 2.26 -1.78 -15.83
CA LEU A 496 2.77 -2.38 -17.07
C LEU A 496 2.14 -1.64 -18.26
N ILE A 497 2.95 -1.25 -19.24
CA ILE A 497 2.47 -0.73 -20.52
C ILE A 497 2.60 -1.85 -21.54
N THR A 498 1.53 -2.15 -22.27
CA THR A 498 1.52 -3.27 -23.22
C THR A 498 2.47 -3.04 -24.39
N THR A 499 2.91 -4.13 -25.01
CA THR A 499 3.79 -4.12 -26.20
C THR A 499 3.26 -5.06 -27.28
N VAL A 500 3.58 -4.78 -28.55
CA VAL A 500 3.23 -5.69 -29.66
C VAL A 500 3.84 -7.08 -29.44
N GLU A 501 5.07 -7.15 -28.94
CA GLU A 501 5.79 -8.39 -28.67
C GLU A 501 5.08 -9.26 -27.62
N ARG A 502 4.74 -8.71 -26.45
CA ARG A 502 4.19 -9.50 -25.32
C ARG A 502 2.66 -9.61 -25.32
N ASN A 503 1.95 -8.65 -25.92
CA ASN A 503 0.50 -8.50 -25.78
C ASN A 503 -0.23 -8.44 -27.14
N GLY A 504 0.50 -8.36 -28.26
CA GLY A 504 -0.09 -8.14 -29.60
C GLY A 504 -0.53 -6.69 -29.88
N TYR A 505 -0.53 -5.81 -28.88
CA TYR A 505 -0.92 -4.40 -28.99
C TYR A 505 -0.07 -3.54 -28.02
N ALA A 506 0.28 -2.31 -28.40
CA ALA A 506 1.19 -1.47 -27.62
C ALA A 506 0.52 -0.20 -27.08
N GLY A 507 0.95 0.23 -25.88
CA GLY A 507 0.55 1.52 -25.31
C GLY A 507 -0.74 1.51 -24.47
N PHE A 508 -1.38 0.35 -24.29
CA PHE A 508 -2.47 0.20 -23.32
C PHE A 508 -1.89 0.03 -21.92
N GLN A 509 -2.55 0.54 -20.87
CA GLN A 509 -2.07 0.43 -19.50
C GLN A 509 -2.70 -0.77 -18.76
N ILE A 510 -1.86 -1.54 -18.07
CA ILE A 510 -2.27 -2.55 -17.09
C ILE A 510 -1.82 -2.06 -15.71
N THR A 511 -2.79 -1.67 -14.89
CA THR A 511 -2.63 -1.23 -13.50
C THR A 511 -2.63 -2.47 -12.59
N PRO A 512 -1.69 -2.62 -11.65
CA PRO A 512 -1.58 -3.84 -10.86
C PRO A 512 -2.69 -3.94 -9.78
N ARG A 513 -3.07 -5.18 -9.43
CA ARG A 513 -4.17 -5.50 -8.51
C ARG A 513 -3.87 -6.79 -7.73
N TRP A 514 -4.09 -6.78 -6.42
CA TRP A 514 -3.91 -7.94 -5.55
C TRP A 514 -5.15 -8.84 -5.57
N ALA A 515 -4.94 -10.14 -5.75
CA ALA A 515 -5.89 -11.16 -5.30
C ALA A 515 -5.86 -11.29 -3.77
N THR A 516 -6.93 -11.84 -3.18
CA THR A 516 -7.01 -12.10 -1.73
C THR A 516 -7.43 -13.55 -1.45
N THR A 517 -7.38 -13.98 -0.19
CA THR A 517 -7.93 -15.27 0.29
C THR A 517 -9.45 -15.26 0.47
N ILE A 518 -10.13 -14.24 -0.05
CA ILE A 518 -11.58 -14.17 -0.23
C ILE A 518 -11.88 -14.48 -1.70
N TYR A 519 -12.29 -15.72 -1.99
CA TYR A 519 -12.39 -16.23 -3.36
C TYR A 519 -13.68 -15.80 -4.08
N TYR A 520 -13.63 -15.70 -5.41
CA TYR A 520 -14.69 -15.13 -6.26
C TYR A 520 -16.04 -15.86 -6.14
N ASN A 521 -15.94 -17.17 -6.05
CA ASN A 521 -16.93 -18.23 -5.95
C ASN A 521 -17.35 -18.54 -4.49
N CYS A 522 -17.08 -17.63 -3.54
CA CYS A 522 -17.48 -17.80 -2.13
C CYS A 522 -18.27 -16.62 -1.55
N ASP A 523 -19.34 -16.98 -0.84
CA ASP A 523 -20.29 -16.09 -0.18
C ASP A 523 -20.26 -16.18 1.36
N THR A 524 -19.59 -17.21 1.89
CA THR A 524 -19.65 -17.64 3.28
C THR A 524 -18.26 -17.91 3.88
N PRO A 525 -18.05 -17.67 5.19
CA PRO A 525 -16.81 -18.00 5.88
C PRO A 525 -16.36 -19.45 5.68
N GLU A 526 -17.32 -20.38 5.72
CA GLU A 526 -17.09 -21.81 5.55
C GLU A 526 -16.58 -22.14 4.15
N CYS A 527 -17.11 -21.49 3.11
CA CYS A 527 -16.67 -21.66 1.73
C CYS A 527 -15.22 -21.18 1.54
N THR A 528 -14.92 -19.93 1.93
CA THR A 528 -13.60 -19.34 1.64
C THR A 528 -12.47 -20.00 2.45
N VAL A 529 -12.78 -20.51 3.65
CA VAL A 529 -11.85 -21.34 4.44
C VAL A 529 -11.67 -22.73 3.83
N ALA A 530 -12.73 -23.36 3.30
CA ALA A 530 -12.62 -24.66 2.65
C ALA A 530 -11.75 -24.58 1.38
N GLU A 531 -11.96 -23.58 0.53
CA GLU A 531 -11.15 -23.39 -0.68
C GLU A 531 -9.69 -23.06 -0.36
N TRP A 532 -9.43 -22.22 0.65
CA TRP A 532 -8.07 -21.94 1.16
C TRP A 532 -7.34 -23.21 1.63
N ILE A 533 -8.03 -24.10 2.33
CA ILE A 533 -7.46 -25.38 2.82
C ILE A 533 -7.21 -26.38 1.67
N GLN A 534 -8.02 -26.36 0.60
CA GLN A 534 -7.92 -27.33 -0.51
C GLN A 534 -7.00 -26.88 -1.64
N THR A 535 -6.91 -25.57 -1.91
CA THR A 535 -6.13 -25.00 -3.02
C THR A 535 -4.75 -24.50 -2.61
N SER A 536 -4.60 -24.12 -1.34
CA SER A 536 -3.42 -23.43 -0.81
C SER A 536 -2.86 -24.19 0.41
N ALA A 537 -1.86 -23.64 1.10
CA ALA A 537 -1.34 -24.19 2.36
C ALA A 537 -2.24 -23.85 3.58
N GLY A 538 -3.54 -23.66 3.38
CA GLY A 538 -4.46 -23.17 4.39
C GLY A 538 -4.69 -24.15 5.53
N SER A 539 -4.89 -23.63 6.74
CA SER A 539 -5.25 -24.45 7.91
C SER A 539 -5.87 -23.59 9.01
N GLY A 540 -6.88 -24.14 9.70
CA GLY A 540 -7.59 -23.44 10.78
C GLY A 540 -9.02 -23.08 10.42
N ASP A 541 -9.44 -21.88 10.80
CA ASP A 541 -10.78 -21.33 10.65
C ASP A 541 -10.77 -19.93 10.01
N ILE A 542 -11.92 -19.25 9.96
CA ILE A 542 -12.03 -17.90 9.39
C ILE A 542 -11.21 -16.87 10.18
N GLN A 543 -11.04 -17.03 11.49
CA GLN A 543 -10.19 -16.13 12.29
C GLN A 543 -8.71 -16.32 11.93
N THR A 544 -8.31 -17.56 11.61
CA THR A 544 -6.97 -17.90 11.14
C THR A 544 -6.71 -17.34 9.74
N LEU A 545 -7.68 -17.45 8.82
CA LEU A 545 -7.62 -16.87 7.47
C LEU A 545 -7.60 -15.33 7.51
N LEU A 546 -8.37 -14.71 8.40
CA LEU A 546 -8.34 -13.26 8.61
C LEU A 546 -7.01 -12.78 9.21
N ALA A 547 -6.36 -13.57 10.09
CA ALA A 547 -5.04 -13.24 10.62
C ALA A 547 -3.94 -13.30 9.53
N ASP A 548 -4.00 -14.28 8.62
CA ASP A 548 -3.17 -14.33 7.40
C ASP A 548 -3.44 -13.11 6.50
N ALA A 549 -4.71 -12.79 6.26
CA ALA A 549 -5.11 -11.62 5.49
C ALA A 549 -4.60 -10.30 6.11
N VAL A 550 -4.61 -10.16 7.44
CA VAL A 550 -3.97 -9.02 8.13
C VAL A 550 -2.48 -8.98 7.84
N ALA A 551 -1.76 -10.09 8.03
CA ALA A 551 -0.30 -10.12 7.87
C ALA A 551 0.14 -9.82 6.43
N VAL A 552 -0.56 -10.35 5.43
CA VAL A 552 -0.26 -10.14 4.00
C VAL A 552 -0.68 -8.76 3.52
N ASN A 553 -1.93 -8.35 3.76
CA ASN A 553 -2.47 -7.16 3.10
C ASN A 553 -2.04 -5.86 3.76
N SER A 554 -1.86 -5.83 5.10
CA SER A 554 -1.26 -4.66 5.78
C SER A 554 0.18 -4.42 5.33
N ASN A 555 0.95 -5.48 5.04
CA ASN A 555 2.32 -5.36 4.51
C ASN A 555 2.35 -4.62 3.17
N HIS A 556 1.38 -4.88 2.27
CA HIS A 556 1.26 -4.14 1.01
C HIS A 556 0.99 -2.64 1.24
N LEU A 557 0.07 -2.30 2.16
CA LEU A 557 -0.27 -0.91 2.49
C LEU A 557 0.90 -0.17 3.16
N LEU A 558 1.62 -0.82 4.09
CA LEU A 558 2.85 -0.30 4.70
C LEU A 558 3.96 -0.09 3.66
N SER A 559 4.09 -1.01 2.70
CA SER A 559 5.01 -0.88 1.55
C SER A 559 4.62 0.26 0.57
N LEU A 560 3.57 1.04 0.86
CA LEU A 560 2.96 2.06 0.00
C LEU A 560 2.68 1.54 -1.42
N ARG A 561 2.24 0.28 -1.51
CA ARG A 561 1.68 -0.27 -2.74
C ARG A 561 0.30 0.34 -2.96
N HIS A 562 0.07 0.82 -4.18
CA HIS A 562 -1.14 1.57 -4.56
C HIS A 562 -2.15 0.71 -5.31
N ASP A 563 -1.73 -0.51 -5.67
CA ASP A 563 -2.49 -1.60 -6.24
C ASP A 563 -3.84 -1.79 -5.53
N ALA A 564 -4.92 -1.96 -6.29
CA ALA A 564 -6.25 -2.27 -5.75
C ALA A 564 -6.34 -3.72 -5.23
N PHE A 565 -7.42 -4.06 -4.54
CA PHE A 565 -7.72 -5.42 -4.07
C PHE A 565 -8.96 -5.98 -4.77
N MET A 566 -8.90 -7.24 -5.20
CA MET A 566 -9.92 -7.95 -5.96
C MET A 566 -10.89 -8.72 -5.06
N PHE A 567 -12.19 -8.49 -5.27
CA PHE A 567 -13.36 -9.17 -4.72
C PHE A 567 -14.42 -9.31 -5.82
N HIS A 568 -15.48 -10.07 -5.56
CA HIS A 568 -16.57 -10.34 -6.51
C HIS A 568 -17.93 -10.26 -5.81
N GLN A 569 -19.02 -10.14 -6.57
CA GLN A 569 -20.37 -9.89 -6.05
C GLN A 569 -20.82 -10.85 -4.92
N ALA A 570 -20.42 -12.12 -4.98
CA ALA A 570 -20.73 -13.11 -3.94
C ALA A 570 -20.14 -12.75 -2.56
N ASN A 571 -18.97 -12.10 -2.54
CA ASN A 571 -18.30 -11.68 -1.31
C ASN A 571 -19.06 -10.57 -0.55
N MET A 572 -20.10 -9.98 -1.15
CA MET A 572 -20.97 -8.97 -0.54
C MET A 572 -22.19 -9.53 0.22
N ARG A 573 -22.42 -10.86 0.25
CA ARG A 573 -23.55 -11.45 0.99
C ARG A 573 -23.52 -11.09 2.48
N SER A 574 -24.56 -10.41 3.00
CA SER A 574 -24.67 -10.03 4.42
C SER A 574 -26.08 -10.17 4.98
N ALA A 575 -27.12 -9.85 4.21
CA ALA A 575 -28.47 -9.61 4.75
C ALA A 575 -29.10 -10.86 5.38
N ASP A 576 -28.86 -12.04 4.81
CA ASP A 576 -29.33 -13.33 5.32
C ASP A 576 -28.27 -14.13 6.11
N MET A 577 -27.02 -13.64 6.19
CA MET A 577 -25.92 -14.30 6.90
C MET A 577 -26.18 -14.53 8.39
N ASN A 578 -25.48 -15.50 8.98
CA ASN A 578 -25.45 -15.67 10.44
C ASN A 578 -24.67 -14.54 11.11
N GLU A 579 -24.94 -14.27 12.40
CA GLU A 579 -24.08 -13.40 13.19
C GLU A 579 -22.71 -14.06 13.42
N THR A 580 -21.65 -13.29 13.19
CA THR A 580 -20.26 -13.65 13.51
C THR A 580 -19.55 -12.48 14.18
N VAL A 581 -18.42 -12.75 14.83
CA VAL A 581 -17.65 -11.75 15.57
C VAL A 581 -16.40 -11.35 14.78
N VAL A 582 -16.33 -10.08 14.42
CA VAL A 582 -15.15 -9.45 13.77
C VAL A 582 -14.62 -8.39 14.72
N ASN A 583 -13.35 -8.49 15.12
CA ASN A 583 -12.68 -7.55 16.03
C ASN A 583 -13.48 -7.21 17.31
N GLY A 584 -14.20 -8.20 17.85
CA GLY A 584 -15.03 -8.07 19.06
C GLY A 584 -16.46 -7.55 18.83
N VAL A 585 -16.86 -7.24 17.58
CA VAL A 585 -18.20 -6.78 17.23
C VAL A 585 -19.01 -7.93 16.61
N SER A 586 -20.11 -8.34 17.28
CA SER A 586 -21.10 -9.26 16.71
C SER A 586 -21.93 -8.54 15.65
N GLY A 587 -22.12 -9.18 14.50
CA GLY A 587 -22.97 -8.66 13.43
C GLY A 587 -23.11 -9.66 12.29
N LYS A 588 -24.03 -9.37 11.38
CA LYS A 588 -24.04 -10.02 10.06
C LYS A 588 -22.98 -9.34 9.20
N TRP A 589 -21.96 -10.09 8.81
CA TRP A 589 -20.81 -9.56 8.07
C TRP A 589 -20.63 -10.30 6.76
N SER A 590 -20.43 -9.57 5.67
CA SER A 590 -19.98 -10.15 4.39
C SER A 590 -18.48 -10.42 4.41
N LEU A 591 -18.00 -11.32 3.54
CA LEU A 591 -16.56 -11.62 3.45
C LEU A 591 -15.72 -10.37 3.13
N LEU A 592 -16.23 -9.48 2.26
CA LEU A 592 -15.64 -8.18 1.96
C LEU A 592 -15.52 -7.29 3.21
N GLN A 593 -16.59 -7.20 4.00
CA GLN A 593 -16.58 -6.43 5.25
C GLN A 593 -15.62 -7.04 6.27
N MET A 594 -15.63 -8.36 6.46
CA MET A 594 -14.74 -9.09 7.38
C MET A 594 -13.28 -8.81 7.06
N TRP A 595 -12.87 -8.92 5.79
CA TRP A 595 -11.50 -8.60 5.35
C TRP A 595 -11.16 -7.12 5.55
N THR A 596 -12.07 -6.21 5.18
CA THR A 596 -11.81 -4.78 5.24
C THR A 596 -11.64 -4.31 6.68
N GLU A 597 -12.48 -4.79 7.60
CA GLU A 597 -12.41 -4.47 9.04
C GLU A 597 -11.09 -4.91 9.67
N VAL A 598 -10.57 -6.10 9.37
CA VAL A 598 -9.31 -6.54 9.98
C VAL A 598 -8.10 -5.79 9.40
N VAL A 599 -8.07 -5.54 8.09
CA VAL A 599 -6.94 -4.86 7.43
C VAL A 599 -6.84 -3.39 7.81
N TRP A 600 -7.96 -2.64 7.86
CA TRP A 600 -7.89 -1.22 8.25
C TRP A 600 -7.56 -1.05 9.74
N GLN A 601 -8.08 -1.93 10.61
CA GLN A 601 -7.83 -1.83 12.05
C GLN A 601 -6.36 -2.13 12.40
N GLU A 602 -5.68 -3.02 11.67
CA GLU A 602 -4.23 -3.20 11.80
C GLU A 602 -3.47 -1.93 11.39
N MET A 603 -3.85 -1.30 10.26
CA MET A 603 -3.26 -0.03 9.86
C MET A 603 -3.46 1.06 10.93
N ALA A 604 -4.64 1.15 11.55
CA ALA A 604 -4.90 2.11 12.64
C ALA A 604 -4.18 1.79 13.96
N ARG A 605 -3.87 0.50 14.22
CA ARG A 605 -3.06 0.01 15.34
C ARG A 605 -1.59 0.40 15.18
N LEU A 606 -1.08 0.45 13.95
CA LEU A 606 0.32 0.76 13.64
C LEU A 606 0.57 2.24 13.34
N VAL A 607 -0.35 2.91 12.64
CA VAL A 607 -0.15 4.26 12.11
C VAL A 607 -1.39 5.16 12.23
N GLU A 608 -1.19 6.46 12.03
CA GLU A 608 -2.26 7.47 12.01
C GLU A 608 -2.71 7.88 10.60
N TRP A 609 -2.22 7.19 9.56
CA TRP A 609 -2.32 7.67 8.18
C TRP A 609 -3.75 7.58 7.62
N PRO A 610 -4.17 8.52 6.74
CA PRO A 610 -5.43 8.41 6.02
C PRO A 610 -5.44 7.26 5.01
N LEU A 611 -6.50 6.44 5.04
CA LEU A 611 -6.82 5.45 4.01
C LEU A 611 -7.79 6.09 2.99
N ILE A 612 -7.46 6.06 1.71
CA ILE A 612 -8.23 6.75 0.66
C ILE A 612 -8.51 5.79 -0.50
N THR A 613 -9.76 5.67 -0.93
CA THR A 613 -10.08 5.02 -2.21
C THR A 613 -9.86 6.01 -3.36
N LEU A 614 -9.20 5.55 -4.43
CA LEU A 614 -9.33 6.14 -5.77
C LEU A 614 -10.17 5.20 -6.65
N LYS A 615 -10.99 5.78 -7.53
CA LYS A 615 -11.65 5.04 -8.60
C LYS A 615 -10.64 4.61 -9.68
N HIS A 616 -10.95 3.55 -10.41
CA HIS A 616 -10.10 2.86 -11.39
C HIS A 616 -9.28 3.81 -12.28
N ASP A 617 -9.94 4.78 -12.96
CA ASP A 617 -9.24 5.74 -13.83
C ASP A 617 -8.28 6.66 -13.08
N ASP A 618 -8.64 7.08 -11.85
CA ASP A 618 -7.83 8.00 -11.06
C ASP A 618 -6.62 7.27 -10.44
N LEU A 619 -6.79 5.98 -10.14
CA LEU A 619 -5.72 5.08 -9.73
C LEU A 619 -4.78 4.75 -10.89
N ALA A 620 -5.33 4.49 -12.08
CA ALA A 620 -4.52 4.31 -13.29
C ALA A 620 -3.72 5.58 -13.62
N ASP A 621 -4.35 6.76 -13.54
CA ASP A 621 -3.67 8.05 -13.68
C ASP A 621 -2.60 8.24 -12.58
N SER A 622 -2.80 7.79 -11.33
CA SER A 622 -1.76 7.90 -10.27
C SER A 622 -0.53 7.02 -10.55
N PHE A 623 -0.73 5.79 -11.04
CA PHE A 623 0.34 4.90 -11.51
C PHE A 623 1.08 5.47 -12.74
N ALA A 624 0.36 6.03 -13.71
CA ALA A 624 0.96 6.70 -14.87
C ALA A 624 1.81 7.91 -14.44
N ASN A 625 1.28 8.73 -13.52
CA ASN A 625 2.00 9.87 -12.95
C ASN A 625 3.27 9.42 -12.19
N ARG A 626 3.23 8.31 -11.44
CA ARG A 626 4.40 7.75 -10.77
C ARG A 626 5.50 7.34 -11.76
N MET A 627 5.14 6.65 -12.85
CA MET A 627 6.09 6.33 -13.94
C MET A 627 6.66 7.59 -14.60
N ALA A 628 5.83 8.59 -14.89
CA ALA A 628 6.27 9.85 -15.47
C ALA A 628 7.26 10.61 -14.54
N LEU A 629 6.94 10.70 -13.25
CA LEU A 629 7.76 11.37 -12.24
C LEU A 629 9.17 10.77 -12.13
N ASP A 630 9.29 9.45 -12.18
CA ASP A 630 10.58 8.75 -12.10
C ASP A 630 11.42 9.02 -13.36
N ASN A 631 10.79 8.97 -14.54
CA ASN A 631 11.43 9.29 -15.81
C ASN A 631 11.85 10.78 -15.95
N CYS A 632 11.24 11.69 -15.19
CA CYS A 632 11.68 13.09 -15.12
C CYS A 632 13.05 13.27 -14.41
N VAL A 633 13.55 12.28 -13.67
CA VAL A 633 14.78 12.36 -12.85
C VAL A 633 14.74 13.59 -11.92
N ARG A 634 13.67 13.67 -11.12
CA ARG A 634 13.43 14.74 -10.14
C ARG A 634 14.50 14.81 -9.07
N LYS A 635 14.78 16.02 -8.57
CA LYS A 635 15.75 16.31 -7.51
C LYS A 635 15.24 17.37 -6.56
N LEU A 636 15.74 17.31 -5.33
CA LEU A 636 15.61 18.36 -4.32
C LEU A 636 17.00 18.75 -3.81
N GLU A 637 17.23 20.05 -3.66
CA GLU A 637 18.46 20.62 -3.11
C GLU A 637 18.10 21.42 -1.85
N TRP A 638 18.63 21.04 -0.69
CA TRP A 638 18.43 21.75 0.58
C TRP A 638 19.28 23.03 0.63
N ILE A 639 18.66 24.17 0.92
CA ILE A 639 19.32 25.48 1.04
C ILE A 639 19.59 25.78 2.52
N TYR A 640 20.84 26.06 2.87
CA TYR A 640 21.25 26.31 4.25
C TYR A 640 21.39 27.81 4.56
N SER A 641 21.11 28.17 5.82
CA SER A 641 21.51 29.46 6.38
C SER A 641 23.03 29.57 6.38
N GLY A 642 23.55 30.73 5.95
CA GLY A 642 24.99 30.97 5.86
C GLY A 642 25.75 31.00 7.20
N SER A 643 25.05 30.82 8.33
CA SER A 643 25.66 30.76 9.66
C SER A 643 26.21 29.36 9.93
N ASN A 644 27.54 29.21 9.88
CA ASN A 644 28.21 27.98 10.32
C ASN A 644 27.94 27.64 11.80
N ALA A 645 27.59 28.62 12.64
CA ALA A 645 27.34 28.41 14.07
C ALA A 645 25.93 27.91 14.40
N THR A 646 25.00 27.99 13.45
CA THR A 646 23.56 27.68 13.66
C THR A 646 22.94 27.03 12.43
N ARG A 647 23.71 26.19 11.71
CA ARG A 647 23.33 25.66 10.38
C ARG A 647 21.92 25.10 10.41
N ALA A 648 21.05 25.69 9.59
CA ALA A 648 19.66 25.29 9.47
C ALA A 648 19.24 25.33 8.00
N ILE A 649 18.44 24.36 7.57
CA ILE A 649 17.81 24.35 6.25
C ILE A 649 16.73 25.44 6.29
N THR A 650 16.84 26.44 5.41
CA THR A 650 15.90 27.57 5.32
C THR A 650 14.94 27.45 4.13
N GLY A 651 15.23 26.56 3.20
CA GLY A 651 14.46 26.38 1.98
C GLY A 651 14.95 25.18 1.16
N VAL A 652 14.30 24.94 0.03
CA VAL A 652 14.65 23.87 -0.91
C VAL A 652 14.46 24.33 -2.35
N THR A 653 15.29 23.85 -3.27
CA THR A 653 15.10 24.00 -4.72
C THR A 653 14.70 22.66 -5.33
N VAL A 654 13.58 22.64 -6.05
CA VAL A 654 13.08 21.50 -6.81
C VAL A 654 13.54 21.62 -8.26
N SER A 655 14.08 20.55 -8.81
CA SER A 655 14.55 20.49 -10.20
C SER A 655 14.30 19.12 -10.83
N SER A 656 14.57 19.02 -12.13
CA SER A 656 14.58 17.77 -12.90
C SER A 656 15.69 17.84 -13.96
N ALA A 657 15.94 16.76 -14.71
CA ALA A 657 17.04 16.73 -15.70
C ALA A 657 17.07 17.94 -16.66
N ASN A 658 15.90 18.46 -17.05
CA ASN A 658 15.74 19.64 -17.92
C ASN A 658 14.93 20.77 -17.24
N ASN A 659 14.66 20.69 -15.93
CA ASN A 659 13.68 21.51 -15.21
C ASN A 659 12.26 21.48 -15.82
N THR A 660 11.90 20.37 -16.45
CA THR A 660 10.56 20.06 -16.98
C THR A 660 10.06 18.72 -16.43
N CYS A 661 8.77 18.57 -16.23
CA CYS A 661 8.14 17.26 -16.07
C CYS A 661 6.73 17.28 -16.69
N SER A 662 6.23 16.14 -17.16
CA SER A 662 4.88 16.01 -17.75
C SER A 662 3.76 15.97 -16.72
N THR A 663 4.10 15.98 -15.42
CA THR A 663 3.17 15.96 -14.29
C THR A 663 3.74 16.74 -13.10
N GLU A 664 2.92 17.01 -12.09
CA GLU A 664 3.30 17.78 -10.89
C GLU A 664 4.26 16.98 -10.00
N VAL A 665 5.41 17.56 -9.67
CA VAL A 665 6.40 16.93 -8.78
C VAL A 665 5.96 17.10 -7.32
N PRO A 666 5.76 16.02 -6.53
CA PRO A 666 5.42 16.15 -5.12
C PRO A 666 6.66 16.46 -4.27
N VAL A 667 6.51 17.40 -3.34
CA VAL A 667 7.52 17.72 -2.32
C VAL A 667 6.85 17.72 -0.96
N THR A 668 7.28 16.83 -0.07
CA THR A 668 6.80 16.76 1.30
C THR A 668 7.64 17.63 2.23
N PHE A 669 6.97 18.36 3.11
CA PHE A 669 7.56 19.29 4.07
C PHE A 669 7.21 18.91 5.53
N PRO A 670 8.12 19.15 6.51
CA PRO A 670 7.86 18.90 7.93
C PRO A 670 7.13 20.08 8.62
N GLY A 671 6.70 21.08 7.87
CA GLY A 671 6.01 22.27 8.33
C GLY A 671 5.64 23.20 7.17
N PRO A 672 4.94 24.32 7.44
CA PRO A 672 4.47 25.22 6.39
C PRO A 672 5.61 25.93 5.65
N VAL A 673 5.39 26.19 4.36
CA VAL A 673 6.21 27.06 3.51
C VAL A 673 5.71 28.51 3.56
N VAL A 674 6.58 29.46 3.25
CA VAL A 674 6.23 30.90 3.16
C VAL A 674 5.33 31.19 1.94
N SER A 675 5.42 30.35 0.90
CA SER A 675 4.63 30.40 -0.33
C SER A 675 4.65 29.03 -0.98
N THR A 676 3.53 28.60 -1.56
CA THR A 676 3.44 27.39 -2.40
C THR A 676 3.99 27.61 -3.82
N ASN A 677 4.32 28.86 -4.17
CA ASN A 677 4.74 29.29 -5.50
C ASN A 677 3.74 28.93 -6.62
N GLY A 678 2.46 28.76 -6.28
CA GLY A 678 1.41 28.33 -7.21
C GLY A 678 1.26 26.82 -7.35
N GLY A 679 2.06 26.01 -6.63
CA GLY A 679 1.84 24.58 -6.50
C GLY A 679 0.59 24.25 -5.68
N ARG A 680 -0.01 23.09 -5.96
CA ARG A 680 -1.21 22.57 -5.31
C ARG A 680 -0.83 21.91 -3.98
N GLU A 681 -1.45 22.35 -2.89
CA GLU A 681 -1.25 21.75 -1.56
C GLU A 681 -2.10 20.49 -1.37
N GLU A 682 -1.54 19.52 -0.67
CA GLU A 682 -2.26 18.37 -0.12
C GLU A 682 -1.79 18.11 1.32
N GLN A 683 -2.74 18.11 2.25
CA GLN A 683 -2.54 17.62 3.60
C GLN A 683 -3.84 16.94 4.06
N ARG A 684 -3.77 15.66 4.44
CA ARG A 684 -4.93 14.85 4.82
C ARG A 684 -4.73 14.36 6.26
N GLY A 685 -5.64 14.69 7.17
CA GLY A 685 -5.51 14.27 8.58
C GLY A 685 -4.22 14.76 9.22
N SER A 686 -3.42 13.82 9.74
CA SER A 686 -2.08 14.04 10.29
C SER A 686 -0.94 13.85 9.30
N ASP A 687 -1.22 13.71 8.00
CA ASP A 687 -0.17 13.72 6.96
C ASP A 687 0.65 15.03 7.01
N PRO A 688 1.92 14.99 6.57
CA PRO A 688 2.67 16.19 6.28
C PRO A 688 2.10 16.96 5.09
N LEU A 689 2.39 18.27 5.04
CA LEU A 689 2.14 19.09 3.87
C LEU A 689 2.94 18.55 2.68
N THR A 690 2.25 18.15 1.62
CA THR A 690 2.85 17.91 0.30
C THR A 690 2.44 19.05 -0.63
N VAL A 691 3.40 19.65 -1.33
CA VAL A 691 3.14 20.61 -2.40
C VAL A 691 3.48 19.95 -3.73
N TRP A 692 2.50 19.85 -4.60
CA TRP A 692 2.61 19.37 -5.97
C TRP A 692 3.00 20.55 -6.87
N VAL A 693 4.16 20.49 -7.51
CA VAL A 693 4.73 21.63 -8.27
C VAL A 693 5.00 21.28 -9.74
N THR A 694 4.47 22.10 -10.65
CA THR A 694 4.76 22.01 -12.08
C THR A 694 6.16 22.58 -12.38
N LEU A 695 7.00 21.79 -13.06
CA LEU A 695 8.30 22.24 -13.56
C LEU A 695 8.19 22.57 -15.07
N ALA A 696 8.46 23.83 -15.43
CA ALA A 696 8.18 24.38 -16.76
C ALA A 696 9.39 25.10 -17.40
N GLY A 697 10.56 24.46 -17.37
CA GLY A 697 11.82 24.99 -17.91
C GLY A 697 12.64 25.83 -16.92
N SER A 698 12.29 25.81 -15.63
CA SER A 698 13.04 26.46 -14.55
C SER A 698 12.77 25.75 -13.21
N PRO A 699 13.77 25.69 -12.31
CA PRO A 699 13.59 25.08 -10.99
C PRO A 699 12.74 25.99 -10.09
N VAL A 700 12.10 25.41 -9.07
CA VAL A 700 11.22 26.14 -8.14
C VAL A 700 11.79 26.09 -6.73
N THR A 701 11.98 27.25 -6.10
CA THR A 701 12.57 27.38 -4.76
C THR A 701 11.52 27.76 -3.72
N PHE A 702 11.40 26.93 -2.68
CA PHE A 702 10.52 27.13 -1.53
C PHE A 702 11.33 27.63 -0.33
N THR A 703 10.76 28.56 0.44
CA THR A 703 11.31 29.00 1.74
C THR A 703 10.45 28.39 2.84
N LEU A 704 11.08 27.79 3.85
CA LEU A 704 10.38 27.25 5.03
C LEU A 704 9.95 28.40 5.94
N ALA A 705 8.74 28.34 6.51
CA ALA A 705 8.31 29.34 7.50
C ALA A 705 9.12 29.22 8.82
N SER A 706 9.56 28.00 9.15
CA SER A 706 10.45 27.68 10.26
C SER A 706 11.68 26.92 9.74
N PRO A 707 12.90 27.48 9.83
CA PRO A 707 14.13 26.77 9.45
C PRO A 707 14.38 25.53 10.31
N ILE A 708 14.84 24.44 9.69
CA ILE A 708 15.10 23.15 10.35
C ILE A 708 16.56 23.11 10.80
N PRO A 709 16.88 22.93 12.11
CA PRO A 709 18.26 22.74 12.56
C PRO A 709 18.91 21.51 11.91
N ALA A 710 20.09 21.70 11.33
CA ALA A 710 20.86 20.64 10.66
C ALA A 710 22.05 20.13 11.50
N LEU A 711 22.34 20.79 12.62
CA LEU A 711 23.24 20.31 13.67
C LEU A 711 22.52 20.43 15.01
N SER A 712 22.79 19.51 15.92
CA SER A 712 22.43 19.67 17.33
C SER A 712 23.24 20.81 17.94
N VAL A 713 22.56 21.73 18.63
CA VAL A 713 23.25 22.74 19.45
C VAL A 713 23.57 22.08 20.78
N ALA A 714 24.83 21.67 20.96
CA ALA A 714 25.31 21.11 22.22
C ALA A 714 24.93 22.05 23.39
N PRO A 715 24.22 21.57 24.42
CA PRO A 715 23.67 22.43 25.46
C PRO A 715 24.81 23.16 26.18
N SER A 716 24.78 24.49 26.14
CA SER A 716 25.87 25.30 26.66
C SER A 716 26.03 25.06 28.16
N ARG A 717 27.24 24.65 28.59
CA ARG A 717 27.58 24.48 30.00
C ARG A 717 27.75 25.86 30.67
N SER A 718 26.66 26.60 30.79
CA SER A 718 26.55 27.80 31.62
C SER A 718 26.65 27.38 33.09
N GLY A 719 27.88 27.28 33.58
CA GLY A 719 28.19 26.91 34.96
C GLY A 719 27.71 27.95 35.96
N ALA A 720 26.42 27.93 36.29
CA ALA A 720 25.83 28.74 37.33
C ALA A 720 26.39 28.31 38.70
N LEU A 721 27.38 29.06 39.19
CA LEU A 721 27.99 28.88 40.51
C LEU A 721 26.98 29.22 41.62
N VAL A 722 26.13 28.25 41.97
CA VAL A 722 25.26 28.34 43.16
C VAL A 722 26.14 28.16 44.41
N PRO A 723 26.25 29.16 45.30
CA PRO A 723 27.08 29.05 46.49
C PRO A 723 26.45 28.10 47.50
N ARG A 724 27.25 27.12 47.99
CA ARG A 724 26.81 26.19 49.03
C ARG A 724 26.39 26.94 50.30
N LYS A 725 25.20 26.64 50.83
CA LYS A 725 24.84 26.92 52.23
C LYS A 725 24.75 25.62 53.03
N GLY A 726 25.16 25.70 54.30
CA GLY A 726 25.61 24.56 55.09
C GLY A 726 24.56 23.56 55.53
N GLU A 727 25.04 22.40 55.96
CA GLU A 727 24.28 21.27 56.45
C GLU A 727 23.65 21.54 57.83
N ARG A 728 22.41 21.06 58.05
CA ARG A 728 22.09 20.32 59.28
C ARG A 728 20.83 19.46 59.17
N CYS A 729 20.86 18.31 59.83
CA CYS A 729 19.72 17.42 60.09
C CYS A 729 18.72 18.09 61.09
N THR A 730 17.49 17.62 61.37
CA THR A 730 17.01 16.22 61.52
C THR A 730 15.49 16.02 61.32
N ARG A 731 15.14 14.82 60.80
CA ARG A 731 13.96 13.95 61.05
C ARG A 731 12.74 14.44 61.89
N ARG A 732 11.55 13.99 61.41
CA ARG A 732 10.28 13.57 62.08
C ARG A 732 9.02 14.43 61.88
N SER A 733 8.05 13.86 61.17
CA SER A 733 6.59 14.00 61.39
C SER A 733 6.16 13.21 62.66
N PRO A 734 4.94 13.37 63.24
CA PRO A 734 3.66 13.08 62.55
C PRO A 734 2.39 13.93 62.92
N ALA A 735 1.58 14.20 61.88
CA ALA A 735 0.11 14.04 61.78
C ALA A 735 -0.92 14.78 62.70
N VAL A 736 -2.19 14.72 62.22
CA VAL A 736 -3.51 14.84 62.91
C VAL A 736 -4.22 16.22 62.91
N GLU A 737 -5.41 16.24 62.24
CA GLU A 737 -6.64 17.08 62.42
C GLU A 737 -6.62 18.63 62.34
N SER A 738 -7.75 19.36 62.25
CA SER A 738 -8.96 19.22 61.37
C SER A 738 -9.90 20.47 61.43
N VAL A 739 -10.81 20.61 60.46
CA VAL A 739 -12.17 21.26 60.52
C VAL A 739 -12.33 22.80 60.75
N HIS A 740 -12.95 23.47 59.74
CA HIS A 740 -13.76 24.73 59.75
C HIS A 740 -13.12 26.06 60.25
N SER A 741 -13.66 27.27 59.99
CA SER A 741 -14.92 27.76 59.35
C SER A 741 -14.68 29.00 58.43
N GLY A 742 -15.73 29.63 57.88
CA GLY A 742 -15.66 30.83 57.00
C GLY A 742 -15.55 32.19 57.75
N ALA A 743 -15.97 33.35 57.24
CA ALA A 743 -16.62 33.70 55.97
C ALA A 743 -16.56 35.23 55.69
N GLU A 744 -16.88 35.65 54.45
CA GLU A 744 -17.32 37.01 54.02
C GLU A 744 -16.37 38.24 54.17
N GLY A 745 -16.69 39.29 53.40
CA GLY A 745 -16.00 40.60 53.39
C GLY A 745 -15.05 40.84 52.19
N GLN A 746 -15.12 41.89 51.37
CA GLN A 746 -16.15 42.80 50.82
C GLN A 746 -15.38 43.93 50.07
N GLU A 747 -15.90 44.37 48.91
CA GLU A 747 -15.65 45.64 48.18
C GLU A 747 -14.26 46.08 47.61
N ASP A 748 -14.42 46.66 46.41
CA ASP A 748 -13.82 47.89 45.85
C ASP A 748 -12.51 47.97 45.03
N GLU A 749 -12.67 48.75 43.95
CA GLU A 749 -11.76 49.57 43.12
C GLU A 749 -10.38 49.00 42.66
N GLN A 750 -9.92 49.23 41.42
CA GLN A 750 -10.07 50.45 40.61
C GLN A 750 -9.87 50.19 39.09
N ARG A 751 -10.39 51.09 38.24
CA ARG A 751 -10.10 51.19 36.79
C ARG A 751 -9.36 52.50 36.48
N LEU A 752 -8.65 52.58 35.33
CA LEU A 752 -8.42 53.75 34.43
C LEU A 752 -7.24 53.40 33.46
N ALA A 753 -7.12 53.88 32.20
CA ALA A 753 -7.99 54.71 31.35
C ALA A 753 -7.77 54.45 29.82
N PHE A 754 -8.67 55.01 28.99
CA PHE A 754 -8.66 55.11 27.50
C PHE A 754 -8.04 56.47 27.04
N PRO A 755 -7.64 56.74 25.76
CA PRO A 755 -8.48 56.79 24.53
C PRO A 755 -7.83 56.28 23.21
N ALA A 756 -8.45 56.08 22.03
CA ALA A 756 -9.83 56.21 21.48
C ALA A 756 -10.15 57.37 20.48
N GLN A 757 -10.27 57.05 19.17
CA GLN A 757 -11.03 57.73 18.07
C GLN A 757 -11.35 56.64 17.00
N LYS A 758 -12.56 56.41 16.45
CA LYS A 758 -13.51 57.24 15.63
C LYS A 758 -13.02 57.49 14.18
N THR A 759 -13.80 57.41 13.09
CA THR A 759 -15.22 57.02 12.77
C THR A 759 -15.42 57.04 11.22
N SER A 760 -16.43 56.48 10.52
CA SER A 760 -17.24 55.23 10.57
C SER A 760 -18.56 55.41 9.77
N LEU A 761 -18.92 54.58 8.76
CA LEU A 761 -20.25 54.61 8.08
C LEU A 761 -20.63 53.31 7.31
N SER A 762 -21.89 53.17 6.87
CA SER A 762 -22.52 52.00 6.19
C SER A 762 -23.64 52.48 5.22
N PRO A 763 -24.19 51.63 4.31
CA PRO A 763 -25.49 50.99 4.62
C PRO A 763 -25.71 49.57 4.02
N ARG A 764 -26.89 48.99 4.31
CA ARG A 764 -27.41 47.69 3.85
C ARG A 764 -28.65 47.85 2.94
N PRO A 765 -29.05 46.83 2.18
CA PRO A 765 -30.13 45.90 2.60
C PRO A 765 -29.73 44.42 2.35
N THR A 766 -30.53 43.34 2.43
CA THR A 766 -31.98 43.11 2.68
C THR A 766 -32.16 41.77 3.45
N ARG A 767 -33.39 41.22 3.56
CA ARG A 767 -33.70 39.79 3.83
C ARG A 767 -35.11 39.46 3.27
N PRO A 768 -35.55 38.18 3.24
CA PRO A 768 -36.45 37.73 4.32
C PRO A 768 -36.25 36.28 4.78
N THR A 769 -36.96 35.89 5.86
CA THR A 769 -37.02 34.54 6.46
C THR A 769 -38.30 34.37 7.28
N PRO A 770 -38.94 33.19 7.28
CA PRO A 770 -39.57 32.64 8.50
C PRO A 770 -39.31 31.10 8.66
N SER A 771 -39.46 30.45 9.83
CA SER A 771 -39.60 30.95 11.22
C SER A 771 -39.29 29.86 12.27
N MET A 772 -39.13 30.29 13.53
CA MET A 772 -38.82 29.57 14.79
C MET A 772 -39.91 28.52 15.20
N SER A 773 -39.71 27.60 16.18
CA SER A 773 -39.60 27.90 17.63
C SER A 773 -38.95 26.85 18.58
N HIS A 774 -38.51 27.34 19.75
CA HIS A 774 -37.89 26.64 20.90
C HIS A 774 -38.90 25.84 21.77
N ARG A 775 -38.57 25.01 22.78
CA ARG A 775 -37.50 24.97 23.84
C ARG A 775 -37.08 23.50 24.12
N ARG A 776 -35.88 23.10 24.58
CA ARG A 776 -34.87 23.57 25.59
C ARG A 776 -35.22 23.26 27.06
N LEU A 777 -34.43 22.37 27.69
CA LEU A 777 -33.79 22.37 29.05
C LEU A 777 -33.00 21.01 29.15
N THR A 778 -31.65 20.98 29.27
CA THR A 778 -30.81 20.81 30.50
C THR A 778 -31.04 19.48 31.26
N GLU A 779 -30.05 18.73 31.79
CA GLU A 779 -28.69 19.02 32.31
C GLU A 779 -27.64 17.89 31.99
N SER A 780 -26.44 17.96 32.60
CA SER A 780 -25.33 16.96 32.65
C SER A 780 -24.39 17.35 33.83
N PRO A 781 -23.39 16.55 34.28
CA PRO A 781 -22.95 15.19 33.91
C PRO A 781 -22.81 14.21 35.12
N GLY A 782 -22.26 13.00 34.93
CA GLY A 782 -21.92 12.04 36.01
C GLY A 782 -20.97 10.91 35.54
N VAL A 783 -20.10 10.38 36.43
CA VAL A 783 -18.87 9.64 36.04
C VAL A 783 -18.62 8.39 36.93
N VAL A 784 -18.91 7.17 36.38
CA VAL A 784 -18.40 5.79 36.70
C VAL A 784 -18.35 5.33 38.20
N PRO A 785 -17.90 4.10 38.60
CA PRO A 785 -17.62 2.82 37.88
C PRO A 785 -18.22 1.52 38.54
N VAL A 786 -17.99 0.34 37.91
CA VAL A 786 -18.13 -1.06 38.42
C VAL A 786 -19.57 -1.50 38.84
N SER A 787 -20.04 -2.77 38.85
CA SER A 787 -19.42 -4.11 38.75
C SER A 787 -20.33 -5.17 38.08
N CYS A 788 -19.78 -6.38 37.88
CA CYS A 788 -20.43 -7.57 37.30
C CYS A 788 -21.54 -8.21 38.17
N GLY A 789 -22.41 -9.02 37.53
CA GLY A 789 -23.40 -9.92 38.14
C GLY A 789 -24.68 -9.99 37.28
N VAL A 790 -24.94 -10.96 36.39
CA VAL A 790 -24.89 -12.44 36.43
C VAL A 790 -26.06 -13.06 37.23
N ALA A 791 -26.67 -14.11 36.65
CA ALA A 791 -27.92 -14.80 37.03
C ALA A 791 -29.20 -13.99 36.72
N LEU A 792 -30.20 -14.52 35.97
CA LEU A 792 -30.99 -15.75 36.16
C LEU A 792 -31.75 -15.69 37.50
N SER A 793 -33.08 -15.87 37.55
CA SER A 793 -33.82 -16.96 36.90
C SER A 793 -35.35 -16.81 36.96
N THR A 794 -36.06 -17.57 36.10
CA THR A 794 -37.40 -18.20 36.28
C THR A 794 -38.69 -17.37 36.53
N GLY A 795 -39.80 -17.90 35.99
CA GLY A 795 -41.18 -17.62 36.45
C GLY A 795 -41.96 -16.61 35.59
N SER A 796 -42.69 -16.93 34.52
CA SER A 796 -43.67 -18.01 34.22
C SER A 796 -45.07 -17.84 34.85
N GLY A 797 -46.00 -17.29 34.06
CA GLY A 797 -47.45 -17.17 34.31
C GLY A 797 -48.02 -16.09 33.37
N ARG A 798 -48.95 -16.32 32.43
CA ARG A 798 -50.35 -16.83 32.55
C ARG A 798 -51.24 -15.85 33.37
N ASP A 799 -52.42 -15.40 32.93
CA ASP A 799 -53.42 -15.93 31.96
C ASP A 799 -54.25 -14.81 31.26
N PHE A 800 -55.20 -15.21 30.40
CA PHE A 800 -56.33 -14.43 29.80
C PHE A 800 -55.99 -13.30 28.79
N GLY A 801 -56.64 -13.15 27.62
CA GLY A 801 -57.54 -14.04 26.86
C GLY A 801 -59.01 -13.59 26.72
N ALA A 802 -59.39 -13.00 25.57
CA ALA A 802 -60.79 -12.88 25.11
C ALA A 802 -60.93 -12.45 23.61
N ALA A 803 -62.10 -12.76 23.03
CA ALA A 803 -62.76 -12.12 21.88
C ALA A 803 -62.14 -12.19 20.45
N VAL A 804 -62.61 -13.17 19.67
CA VAL A 804 -62.70 -13.12 18.18
C VAL A 804 -64.14 -12.69 17.80
N PRO A 805 -64.44 -12.29 16.53
CA PRO A 805 -65.01 -13.30 15.63
C PRO A 805 -64.71 -13.14 14.11
N ARG A 806 -64.35 -14.27 13.46
CA ARG A 806 -64.92 -14.90 12.22
C ARG A 806 -65.11 -14.02 10.95
N SER A 807 -64.99 -14.55 9.73
CA SER A 807 -65.55 -15.82 9.21
C SER A 807 -64.87 -16.30 7.89
N HIS A 808 -64.54 -17.59 7.76
CA HIS A 808 -65.16 -18.61 6.85
C HIS A 808 -64.69 -18.56 5.37
N ALA A 809 -64.62 -19.67 4.61
CA ALA A 809 -64.94 -21.10 4.87
C ALA A 809 -63.92 -22.05 4.18
N ALA A 810 -64.05 -23.36 4.42
CA ALA A 810 -63.27 -24.42 3.77
C ALA A 810 -64.18 -25.54 3.22
N VAL A 811 -63.71 -26.30 2.23
CA VAL A 811 -64.29 -27.60 1.81
C VAL A 811 -63.17 -28.54 1.34
N ASP A 812 -63.23 -29.79 1.80
CA ASP A 812 -62.63 -31.01 1.22
C ASP A 812 -63.75 -32.08 1.23
N PRO A 813 -63.86 -32.97 0.21
CA PRO A 813 -63.75 -34.40 0.55
C PRO A 813 -63.28 -35.38 -0.57
N ARG A 814 -62.61 -36.47 -0.12
CA ARG A 814 -62.67 -37.88 -0.64
C ARG A 814 -61.97 -38.25 -1.97
N GLU A 815 -61.64 -39.52 -2.29
CA GLU A 815 -61.41 -40.81 -1.56
C GLU A 815 -61.01 -41.91 -2.59
N ALA A 816 -60.59 -43.10 -2.13
CA ALA A 816 -60.56 -44.40 -2.87
C ALA A 816 -59.52 -44.63 -4.01
N THR A 817 -59.14 -45.86 -4.39
CA THR A 817 -58.55 -47.03 -3.65
C THR A 817 -57.98 -48.08 -4.63
N SER A 818 -57.21 -49.06 -4.11
CA SER A 818 -56.66 -50.29 -4.77
C SER A 818 -55.55 -50.07 -5.83
N ALA A 819 -54.42 -50.79 -5.90
CA ALA A 819 -53.86 -52.05 -5.36
C ALA A 819 -54.00 -53.31 -6.24
N LEU A 820 -52.87 -53.97 -6.53
CA LEU A 820 -52.68 -55.43 -6.42
C LEU A 820 -51.20 -55.85 -6.51
N ASN A 821 -50.83 -56.86 -5.71
CA ASN A 821 -49.57 -57.63 -5.71
C ASN A 821 -49.74 -58.87 -6.66
N PRO A 822 -48.77 -59.79 -6.96
CA PRO A 822 -47.89 -60.45 -5.96
C PRO A 822 -46.54 -61.11 -6.40
N VAL A 823 -45.78 -61.62 -5.41
CA VAL A 823 -45.01 -62.91 -5.41
C VAL A 823 -43.73 -63.09 -6.28
N SER A 824 -42.70 -63.90 -5.91
CA SER A 824 -41.98 -64.19 -4.64
C SER A 824 -40.75 -65.12 -4.90
N LYS A 825 -39.97 -65.44 -3.84
CA LYS A 825 -38.83 -66.41 -3.69
C LYS A 825 -37.41 -65.87 -4.01
N GLY A 826 -36.37 -66.24 -3.25
CA GLY A 826 -36.34 -66.96 -1.95
C GLY A 826 -34.99 -67.62 -1.59
N PHE A 827 -34.75 -67.83 -0.27
CA PHE A 827 -33.60 -68.49 0.40
C PHE A 827 -32.23 -67.77 0.30
N ALA A 828 -31.51 -67.35 1.37
CA ALA A 828 -31.61 -67.43 2.85
C ALA A 828 -30.99 -68.65 3.59
N ARG A 829 -29.93 -68.37 4.39
CA ARG A 829 -29.45 -68.97 5.67
C ARG A 829 -28.10 -68.29 6.07
N ALA A 830 -27.68 -68.14 7.33
CA ALA A 830 -28.35 -68.04 8.63
C ALA A 830 -27.34 -67.55 9.71
N ASP A 831 -27.83 -66.84 10.75
CA ASP A 831 -27.42 -66.71 12.17
C ASP A 831 -25.92 -66.72 12.58
N GLY A 832 -25.42 -65.91 13.54
CA GLY A 832 -25.96 -64.88 14.44
C GLY A 832 -24.77 -64.12 15.09
N GLY A 833 -24.86 -62.98 15.79
CA GLY A 833 -25.86 -62.55 16.78
C GLY A 833 -25.25 -62.71 18.19
N ALA A 834 -25.08 -61.70 19.05
CA ALA A 834 -25.43 -60.26 19.01
C ALA A 834 -24.25 -59.43 19.64
N CYS A 835 -24.30 -58.20 20.18
CA CYS A 835 -25.39 -57.31 20.59
C CYS A 835 -24.95 -55.80 20.62
N ARG A 836 -25.60 -54.97 21.45
CA ARG A 836 -25.56 -53.48 21.57
C ARG A 836 -26.05 -53.07 23.00
N PRO A 837 -26.16 -51.77 23.41
CA PRO A 837 -25.59 -50.50 22.89
C PRO A 837 -25.03 -49.49 23.96
N GLY A 838 -23.99 -48.71 23.60
CA GLY A 838 -23.72 -47.33 24.08
C GLY A 838 -23.52 -47.06 25.59
N PRO A 839 -23.53 -45.78 26.05
CA PRO A 839 -23.50 -44.51 25.30
C PRO A 839 -22.51 -43.43 25.84
N VAL A 840 -22.39 -42.29 25.11
CA VAL A 840 -22.11 -40.89 25.56
C VAL A 840 -20.83 -40.53 26.37
N PHE A 841 -20.19 -39.43 25.96
CA PHE A 841 -19.13 -38.70 26.67
C PHE A 841 -19.65 -37.85 27.85
N ALA A 842 -18.90 -37.78 28.96
CA ALA A 842 -19.02 -36.69 29.94
C ALA A 842 -17.75 -36.47 30.79
N ARG A 843 -17.15 -35.28 30.62
CA ARG A 843 -16.63 -34.33 31.65
C ARG A 843 -15.55 -34.70 32.70
N ASP A 844 -14.62 -33.72 32.79
CA ASP A 844 -14.09 -33.03 33.98
C ASP A 844 -13.17 -33.73 35.02
N ALA A 845 -11.90 -33.28 35.01
CA ALA A 845 -11.04 -32.87 36.13
C ALA A 845 -10.70 -33.82 37.32
N GLY A 846 -9.43 -33.82 37.79
CA GLY A 846 -9.05 -34.65 38.95
C GLY A 846 -7.60 -34.67 39.47
N ILE A 847 -6.88 -33.54 39.47
CA ILE A 847 -5.73 -33.15 40.34
C ILE A 847 -4.96 -34.24 41.17
N ALA A 848 -3.64 -34.29 40.94
CA ALA A 848 -2.51 -34.63 41.85
C ALA A 848 -2.46 -35.98 42.64
N GLY A 849 -1.53 -36.85 42.21
CA GLY A 849 -1.12 -38.09 42.88
C GLY A 849 -0.10 -37.98 44.03
N ARG A 850 0.65 -39.07 44.30
CA ARG A 850 1.74 -39.12 45.30
C ARG A 850 2.76 -40.27 45.15
N GLN A 851 4.04 -39.91 45.31
CA GLN A 851 5.13 -40.56 46.10
C GLN A 851 5.80 -41.92 45.75
N GLN A 852 7.13 -41.82 45.61
CA GLN A 852 8.23 -42.66 46.20
C GLN A 852 8.58 -44.05 45.65
N GLY A 853 9.89 -44.38 45.56
CA GLY A 853 10.37 -45.69 45.05
C GLY A 853 11.82 -46.20 45.30
N ARG A 854 12.78 -45.40 45.85
CA ARG A 854 14.19 -45.78 46.22
C ARG A 854 15.22 -46.06 45.08
N ALA A 855 16.50 -45.96 45.48
CA ALA A 855 17.74 -46.33 44.74
C ALA A 855 18.41 -47.57 45.43
N PRO A 856 19.73 -47.94 45.40
CA PRO A 856 20.96 -47.08 45.34
C PRO A 856 22.22 -47.64 44.59
N GLY A 857 23.31 -46.83 44.56
CA GLY A 857 24.71 -47.27 44.42
C GLY A 857 25.47 -46.74 43.18
N GLY A 858 26.76 -46.35 43.23
CA GLY A 858 27.64 -46.07 44.39
C GLY A 858 29.16 -46.12 44.05
N GLY A 859 29.98 -45.31 44.74
CA GLY A 859 31.47 -45.42 44.77
C GLY A 859 32.25 -44.37 43.94
N GLY A 860 33.18 -43.64 44.59
CA GLY A 860 33.98 -42.55 43.96
C GLY A 860 35.50 -42.73 44.05
N GLY A 861 36.28 -41.69 43.74
CA GLY A 861 37.76 -41.68 43.85
C GLY A 861 38.43 -40.36 43.42
N LEU A 862 39.54 -40.00 44.08
CA LEU A 862 40.38 -38.79 43.96
C LEU A 862 41.77 -39.10 44.58
N PRO A 863 42.87 -38.30 44.48
CA PRO A 863 43.19 -37.14 43.60
C PRO A 863 44.64 -37.12 43.00
N THR A 864 44.99 -36.06 42.21
CA THR A 864 46.37 -35.48 41.97
C THR A 864 47.43 -36.32 41.18
N ILE A 865 48.48 -35.79 40.51
CA ILE A 865 49.13 -34.44 40.50
C ILE A 865 49.94 -34.12 39.17
N ILE A 866 50.14 -32.82 38.86
CA ILE A 866 51.17 -32.16 37.96
C ILE A 866 51.07 -32.15 36.39
N HIS A 867 51.38 -30.96 35.84
CA HIS A 867 51.62 -30.42 34.46
C HIS A 867 51.87 -31.36 33.25
N LEU A 868 51.55 -31.00 31.97
CA LEU A 868 51.90 -29.77 31.21
C LEU A 868 50.95 -29.42 30.01
N VAL A 869 50.75 -28.11 29.79
CA VAL A 869 50.80 -27.32 28.51
C VAL A 869 50.03 -27.73 27.22
N ALA A 870 49.55 -26.67 26.53
CA ALA A 870 49.07 -26.54 25.13
C ALA A 870 47.61 -26.90 24.82
N ALA A 871 46.91 -25.90 24.26
CA ALA A 871 45.64 -26.04 23.55
C ALA A 871 45.84 -25.73 22.06
N ALA A 872 45.05 -26.35 21.19
CA ALA A 872 44.97 -26.07 19.76
C ALA A 872 43.51 -26.27 19.27
N PRO A 873 43.06 -25.58 18.20
CA PRO A 873 41.63 -25.36 17.97
C PRO A 873 40.95 -26.39 17.06
N PHE A 874 39.62 -26.39 17.08
CA PHE A 874 38.78 -27.06 16.08
C PHE A 874 38.60 -26.19 14.82
N PHE A 875 38.55 -26.83 13.66
CA PHE A 875 38.21 -26.22 12.37
C PHE A 875 36.68 -26.26 12.13
N PRO A 876 36.09 -25.24 11.48
CA PRO A 876 34.80 -25.39 10.80
C PRO A 876 34.97 -26.15 9.47
N PRO A 877 33.92 -26.84 8.97
CA PRO A 877 33.96 -27.55 7.69
C PRO A 877 33.83 -26.59 6.49
N SER A 878 34.42 -26.99 5.36
CA SER A 878 34.43 -26.24 4.10
C SER A 878 33.18 -26.44 3.24
N GLU A 879 32.94 -25.51 2.32
CA GLU A 879 31.84 -25.50 1.34
C GLU A 879 31.78 -26.78 0.48
N ASN A 880 30.56 -27.28 0.22
CA ASN A 880 30.05 -27.77 -1.09
C ASN A 880 28.69 -28.50 -0.95
N GLN A 881 27.58 -27.76 -0.85
CA GLN A 881 26.23 -28.21 -1.23
C GLN A 881 25.41 -26.99 -1.71
N PRO A 882 24.52 -27.13 -2.70
CA PRO A 882 23.62 -26.06 -3.13
C PRO A 882 22.44 -25.90 -2.14
N TRP A 883 22.06 -24.67 -1.83
CA TRP A 883 20.90 -24.39 -0.98
C TRP A 883 19.59 -24.47 -1.78
N CYS A 884 18.55 -25.05 -1.18
CA CYS A 884 17.27 -25.32 -1.83
C CYS A 884 16.37 -24.08 -1.87
N TYR A 885 16.12 -23.55 -3.06
CA TYR A 885 14.92 -22.75 -3.32
C TYR A 885 13.67 -23.65 -3.28
N PRO A 886 12.53 -23.18 -2.76
CA PRO A 886 11.23 -23.80 -3.00
C PRO A 886 10.75 -23.51 -4.43
N ARG A 887 11.34 -24.17 -5.43
CA ARG A 887 10.72 -24.30 -6.77
C ARG A 887 9.83 -25.54 -6.79
N THR A 888 8.53 -25.33 -6.99
CA THR A 888 7.56 -26.39 -7.29
C THR A 888 8.01 -27.15 -8.54
N SER A 889 8.37 -28.43 -8.36
CA SER A 889 8.78 -29.32 -9.44
C SER A 889 7.91 -30.59 -9.44
N LEU A 890 7.15 -30.75 -10.52
CA LEU A 890 6.23 -31.88 -10.73
C LEU A 890 6.98 -33.22 -10.63
N ARG A 891 6.53 -34.11 -9.75
CA ARG A 891 6.95 -35.53 -9.77
C ARG A 891 6.01 -36.35 -10.64
N ILE A 892 6.26 -36.34 -11.94
CA ILE A 892 5.61 -37.26 -12.89
C ILE A 892 6.00 -38.70 -12.52
N ARG A 893 5.01 -39.56 -12.24
CA ARG A 893 5.21 -41.02 -12.15
C ARG A 893 5.13 -41.61 -13.55
N CYS A 894 6.21 -42.23 -14.03
CA CYS A 894 6.17 -43.04 -15.24
C CYS A 894 5.55 -44.42 -14.93
N LEU A 895 4.58 -44.84 -15.73
CA LEU A 895 4.23 -46.25 -15.95
C LEU A 895 4.36 -46.53 -17.45
N PRO A 896 4.79 -47.74 -17.85
CA PRO A 896 5.13 -48.02 -19.24
C PRO A 896 3.89 -48.38 -20.07
N LEU A 897 3.93 -48.00 -21.35
CA LEU A 897 3.07 -48.52 -22.41
C LEU A 897 3.91 -48.68 -23.68
N GLU A 898 3.65 -49.76 -24.42
CA GLU A 898 4.54 -50.28 -25.46
C GLU A 898 4.28 -49.65 -26.83
N VAL A 899 5.32 -49.56 -27.67
CA VAL A 899 5.22 -49.06 -29.06
C VAL A 899 5.88 -50.05 -30.03
N PRO A 900 5.14 -50.56 -31.04
CA PRO A 900 5.73 -51.33 -32.14
C PRO A 900 6.24 -50.41 -33.27
N ILE A 901 7.38 -50.77 -33.86
CA ILE A 901 7.91 -50.20 -35.12
C ILE A 901 8.17 -51.39 -36.08
N PRO A 902 7.92 -51.25 -37.40
CA PRO A 902 8.96 -50.78 -38.33
C PRO A 902 8.41 -49.83 -39.43
N GLY A 903 9.23 -49.12 -40.23
CA GLY A 903 10.70 -49.09 -40.31
C GLY A 903 11.19 -48.07 -41.35
N THR A 904 12.46 -48.15 -41.77
CA THR A 904 13.10 -47.25 -42.76
C THR A 904 13.77 -48.04 -43.90
N PRO A 905 14.25 -47.38 -44.98
CA PRO A 905 15.68 -46.99 -45.01
C PRO A 905 15.99 -45.62 -45.66
N SER A 906 17.26 -45.20 -45.58
CA SER A 906 17.85 -43.97 -46.18
C SER A 906 18.83 -44.32 -47.32
N PRO A 907 19.36 -43.37 -48.13
CA PRO A 907 20.69 -42.79 -47.80
C PRO A 907 20.97 -41.31 -48.25
N THR A 908 21.52 -40.51 -47.31
CA THR A 908 22.79 -39.71 -47.30
C THR A 908 23.62 -39.42 -48.60
N PRO A 909 24.66 -38.51 -48.59
CA PRO A 909 24.91 -37.24 -47.84
C PRO A 909 25.63 -36.11 -48.66
N VAL A 910 25.95 -34.93 -48.05
CA VAL A 910 27.23 -34.12 -48.13
C VAL A 910 27.04 -32.69 -47.48
N PRO A 911 28.08 -32.00 -46.90
CA PRO A 911 27.89 -31.04 -45.77
C PRO A 911 28.53 -29.61 -45.92
N VAL A 912 29.13 -29.07 -44.82
CA VAL A 912 29.92 -27.81 -44.55
C VAL A 912 29.13 -26.51 -44.11
N PRO A 913 29.70 -25.47 -43.41
CA PRO A 913 29.41 -25.30 -41.96
C PRO A 913 29.15 -23.86 -41.36
N VAL A 914 28.61 -23.82 -40.12
CA VAL A 914 29.02 -23.05 -38.88
C VAL A 914 29.70 -21.65 -39.06
N PRO A 915 29.22 -20.53 -38.43
CA PRO A 915 29.35 -20.34 -36.96
C PRO A 915 28.30 -19.49 -36.19
N VAL A 916 28.43 -19.51 -34.85
CA VAL A 916 27.71 -18.71 -33.83
C VAL A 916 28.66 -17.69 -33.18
N PRO A 917 28.19 -16.49 -32.78
CA PRO A 917 28.91 -15.63 -31.83
C PRO A 917 28.14 -15.32 -30.53
N ASN A 918 28.85 -15.31 -29.40
CA ASN A 918 28.40 -14.74 -28.12
C ASN A 918 28.71 -13.23 -28.06
N ILE A 919 27.79 -12.41 -27.54
CA ILE A 919 28.02 -11.05 -27.02
C ILE A 919 27.08 -10.89 -25.80
N ALA A 920 27.47 -10.67 -24.54
CA ALA A 920 28.60 -9.99 -23.88
C ALA A 920 28.39 -8.47 -23.67
N SER A 921 28.22 -8.06 -22.41
CA SER A 921 27.65 -6.76 -22.00
C SER A 921 28.61 -5.57 -22.00
N ALA A 922 28.13 -4.40 -22.42
CA ALA A 922 28.57 -3.06 -21.99
C ALA A 922 27.39 -2.08 -22.25
N ILE A 923 26.83 -1.38 -21.27
CA ILE A 923 27.39 -0.21 -20.55
C ILE A 923 27.79 0.92 -21.51
N TYR A 924 26.91 1.91 -21.62
CA TYR A 924 27.23 3.24 -22.13
C TYR A 924 27.32 4.22 -20.95
N TRP A 925 28.47 4.90 -20.81
CA TRP A 925 28.56 6.18 -20.09
C TRP A 925 29.30 7.17 -20.98
N SER A 926 28.60 8.23 -21.38
CA SER A 926 29.16 9.33 -22.14
C SER A 926 29.78 10.38 -21.21
N LEU A 927 31.00 10.86 -21.49
CA LEU A 927 31.43 12.18 -21.01
C LEU A 927 32.55 12.81 -21.86
N SER A 928 32.27 14.01 -22.35
CA SER A 928 33.15 15.15 -22.65
C SER A 928 34.54 14.96 -23.28
N VAL A 929 34.64 15.51 -24.48
CA VAL A 929 35.85 16.02 -25.15
C VAL A 929 36.76 16.83 -24.23
N ALA A 930 38.08 16.61 -24.32
CA ALA A 930 39.11 17.54 -23.86
C ALA A 930 40.24 17.69 -24.91
N SER A 931 40.82 18.89 -24.99
CA SER A 931 41.65 19.39 -26.10
C SER A 931 42.95 18.62 -26.41
N PHE A 932 43.26 18.48 -27.70
CA PHE A 932 44.64 18.36 -28.19
C PHE A 932 45.27 19.76 -28.37
N ARG A 933 46.58 19.90 -28.12
CA ARG A 933 47.42 21.06 -28.51
C ARG A 933 48.52 20.59 -29.47
N GLY A 934 48.76 21.32 -30.58
CA GLY A 934 49.65 20.79 -31.62
C GLY A 934 50.22 21.75 -32.68
N ARG A 935 50.82 22.89 -32.27
CA ARG A 935 51.72 23.76 -33.09
C ARG A 935 51.04 24.57 -34.23
N GLN A 936 51.25 25.90 -34.26
CA GLN A 936 52.15 26.66 -35.16
C GLN A 936 51.79 26.59 -36.67
N ALA A 937 51.69 27.69 -37.43
CA ALA A 937 51.69 29.13 -37.13
C ALA A 937 51.20 29.91 -38.40
N ASP A 938 51.13 31.25 -38.53
CA ASP A 938 51.39 32.40 -37.65
C ASP A 938 50.58 33.64 -38.16
N SER A 939 50.97 34.86 -37.78
CA SER A 939 50.62 36.18 -38.33
C SER A 939 49.21 36.75 -38.04
N ARG A 940 49.21 37.77 -37.17
CA ARG A 940 48.26 38.91 -37.11
C ARG A 940 48.82 40.05 -38.01
N PRO A 941 48.27 41.31 -38.07
CA PRO A 941 47.12 41.90 -37.37
C PRO A 941 46.18 42.84 -38.20
N GLY A 942 45.12 43.34 -37.56
CA GLY A 942 44.32 44.49 -37.97
C GLY A 942 42.84 44.35 -37.56
N THR A 943 42.32 44.85 -36.43
CA THR A 943 42.07 46.25 -35.99
C THR A 943 41.23 47.09 -36.94
N ALA A 944 40.19 47.84 -36.53
CA ALA A 944 39.37 47.90 -35.30
C ALA A 944 38.19 48.88 -35.51
N GLY A 945 37.18 48.90 -34.62
CA GLY A 945 36.41 50.14 -34.33
C GLY A 945 34.96 50.27 -34.84
N ILE A 946 33.99 49.98 -33.95
CA ILE A 946 32.98 50.93 -33.39
C ILE A 946 32.28 51.92 -34.36
N GLY A 947 30.93 51.91 -34.42
CA GLY A 947 30.13 52.99 -35.04
C GLY A 947 28.60 52.86 -34.94
N HIS A 948 27.97 53.49 -33.94
CA HIS A 948 26.51 53.44 -33.65
C HIS A 948 25.57 54.07 -34.72
N ALA A 949 24.33 53.53 -34.85
CA ALA A 949 23.03 54.19 -34.52
C ALA A 949 21.84 54.08 -35.52
N ARG A 950 20.73 53.51 -35.01
CA ARG A 950 19.30 53.95 -35.10
C ARG A 950 18.48 54.00 -36.42
N LEU A 951 17.32 53.29 -36.36
CA LEU A 951 15.94 53.65 -36.78
C LEU A 951 15.54 53.76 -38.28
N GLY A 952 14.62 52.88 -38.73
CA GLY A 952 13.25 53.37 -39.02
C GLY A 952 12.42 52.86 -40.24
N VAL A 953 11.53 51.86 -40.04
CA VAL A 953 10.09 51.83 -40.44
C VAL A 953 9.61 51.77 -41.93
N HIS A 954 8.92 50.65 -42.29
CA HIS A 954 7.86 50.44 -43.36
C HIS A 954 8.18 50.74 -44.86
N SER A 955 7.48 50.26 -45.93
CA SER A 955 6.54 49.14 -46.29
C SER A 955 6.32 49.16 -47.86
N ARG A 956 5.42 48.48 -48.64
CA ARG A 956 4.25 47.55 -48.53
C ARG A 956 3.83 47.01 -49.95
N LEU A 957 3.00 45.95 -50.06
CA LEU A 957 2.10 45.55 -51.21
C LEU A 957 2.76 45.05 -52.54
N ALA A 958 2.12 44.32 -53.49
CA ALA A 958 0.99 43.34 -53.53
C ALA A 958 0.79 42.70 -54.95
N GLN A 959 -0.16 41.73 -55.10
CA GLN A 959 -0.68 41.09 -56.36
C GLN A 959 0.28 40.07 -57.06
N ALA A 960 -0.12 39.04 -57.84
CA ALA A 960 -1.34 38.21 -58.14
C ALA A 960 -0.86 37.09 -59.14
N TRP A 961 -1.55 36.11 -59.79
CA TRP A 961 -2.78 35.25 -59.81
C TRP A 961 -2.60 34.29 -61.04
N GLU A 962 -3.33 33.23 -61.47
CA GLU A 962 -4.53 32.38 -61.21
C GLU A 962 -4.39 31.13 -62.18
N SER A 963 -5.23 30.09 -62.37
CA SER A 963 -6.19 29.23 -61.61
C SER A 963 -6.61 28.02 -62.51
N VAL A 964 -7.39 27.03 -61.99
CA VAL A 964 -8.27 25.98 -62.62
C VAL A 964 -8.44 24.83 -61.59
N PHE A 965 -9.57 24.47 -60.94
CA PHE A 965 -11.02 24.28 -61.25
C PHE A 965 -11.40 22.91 -61.88
N SER A 966 -12.57 22.28 -61.62
CA SER A 966 -13.90 22.64 -61.02
C SER A 966 -14.69 21.36 -60.57
N THR A 967 -15.85 21.28 -59.86
CA THR A 967 -16.77 22.05 -58.95
C THR A 967 -17.97 21.13 -58.62
N GLU A 968 -18.75 21.19 -57.52
CA GLU A 968 -18.56 21.75 -56.17
C GLU A 968 -19.14 20.74 -55.12
N VAL A 969 -20.35 20.73 -54.51
CA VAL A 969 -21.47 21.66 -54.19
C VAL A 969 -22.21 21.05 -52.95
N GLY A 970 -22.70 21.77 -51.94
CA GLY A 970 -22.48 23.17 -51.59
C GLY A 970 -23.28 23.68 -50.36
N TRP A 971 -22.65 24.62 -49.63
CA TRP A 971 -23.19 25.83 -48.96
C TRP A 971 -24.50 25.84 -48.14
N LEU A 972 -24.38 26.33 -46.90
CA LEU A 972 -25.06 27.56 -46.46
C LEU A 972 -24.35 28.25 -45.26
N CYS A 973 -24.60 29.54 -45.06
CA CYS A 973 -24.01 30.40 -44.01
C CYS A 973 -25.09 30.82 -42.95
N THR A 974 -24.88 31.56 -41.85
CA THR A 974 -23.77 32.43 -41.34
C THR A 974 -23.99 32.77 -39.84
N ILE A 975 -22.91 33.12 -39.10
CA ILE A 975 -22.79 34.14 -38.00
C ILE A 975 -23.84 34.23 -36.86
N ALA A 976 -23.37 34.12 -35.59
CA ALA A 976 -23.55 35.05 -34.44
C ALA A 976 -23.34 34.32 -33.08
N ASP A 977 -22.99 34.95 -31.94
CA ASP A 977 -21.97 35.98 -31.62
C ASP A 977 -21.61 35.82 -30.10
N ARG A 978 -20.74 36.68 -29.56
CA ARG A 978 -20.16 36.63 -28.19
C ARG A 978 -21.14 36.91 -27.05
N ALA A 979 -20.87 36.36 -25.85
CA ALA A 979 -20.42 37.11 -24.64
C ALA A 979 -20.75 36.40 -23.30
N LEU A 980 -20.10 36.86 -22.22
CA LEU A 980 -20.31 36.45 -20.82
C LEU A 980 -21.67 36.93 -20.27
N VAL A 981 -22.32 36.12 -19.42
CA VAL A 981 -22.60 36.46 -17.99
C VAL A 981 -22.58 35.16 -17.15
N LEU A 982 -22.16 35.26 -15.88
CA LEU A 982 -22.28 34.24 -14.81
C LEU A 982 -23.73 34.18 -14.24
N PRO A 983 -24.12 33.18 -13.41
CA PRO A 983 -23.31 32.15 -12.72
C PRO A 983 -23.28 30.78 -13.40
#